data_AF-A0AAV1RV23-F1
#
_entry.id   AF-A0AAV1RV23-F1
#
_cell.length_a   1.000
_cell.length_b   1.000
_cell.length_c   1.000
_cell.angle_alpha   90.00
_cell.angle_beta   90.00
_cell.angle_gamma   90.00
#
_symmetry.space_group_name_H-M   'P 1'
#
loop_
_entity.id
_entity.type
_entity.pdbx_description
1 polymer ?
#
loop_
_entity_poly.entity_id
_entity_poly.type
_entity_poly.pdbx_seq_one_letter_code
_entity_poly.pdbx_strand_id
1 'polypeptide(L)'
;MADNTTNQQDKGKEQEQEQYGVLLYYKYSEILDLNSLLSFYNSNCTSLSLLGRVRLSPHGVNVTVGGKLSSLEKHIEAVKAISFFEGTDFKLASCHFPLNDKVAHECGFTSLSIRIVKELVTFSPYPVSKAPDVSNAGRHLSAVEFHSVLQNAGKLADKESLADDKGVVLLDARNLYETRIGKFDTPNVDTLDPGIRQYSDLPSWIDDNSENLRGKNVLMYCTGGIRCEMASAYIRSKGAGFENVFQLFGGIQRYLEQFPDGGFFKGKNFVFDHRISVGSSDANILGTCLLCGLSFDDYSSRCRCSYCRMLVLVCDSCRKEEAVYVCELCMKHGKGVESIVIENGKPQDILPKVELKTISSDAILLPQLHGGQGARPPRKLRILCLHGFRQNASGFKGRTGSLAKKLRSIAELVFVDAPHELPFIYQPAVSELECRDESSFSSQQILPPTVTCRGKFAWLIAPDSEGRNATDWKKADSPFDPLQYQRQTEGFNVSLSYLKTVFSQDGPFDGILGFSQGAAMAALLCAQKERLKGEIDFRFAILCSGFALPLAEIERGLINCPSLHIYGSVPSKDRQIENKTSRELASLFEDGCSGIGRCAYSTNKVHDIGQPTPATHPQLLKEGEITPGITTEEYISRRKRLLELLPEKSLAIIAAAPVKMMTDVVPYTFRQDADYLYITGCQQPGGVAVLGHECGLCMFMPEATRHDVIWQGEVAGVDAAVETFKAEKAYPMRKLCDILPDMIKGSSKLFHNMQTATPTYTELDVFQKAALTGKVKDLSSLTHELRWIKSPAELKLMREAASIVCQGLLQTVLHSKMYPHEGMLAAKIEYESKMRGAQRMAFNPVVGGGSNGSVIHYSRNDKKIKNGDLVLMDVGCELHGYVSDLTRTWPPCGSFSSVQEELYNLILETNKESMTLCRPGVSLRQLHDFSVEMLRKGFKEIGILKDGGSSSYHQLNPTSIGHYLGMDVHDSSNISYDRLLKPGVVITIEPGVYIPSTFDGPDRYRGIGIRIEDEVLITETGYEVLTGSMPKEVRHIESLLNNYSRGMGMEAQNNTEAASSQDSNSKLMPNEHSWEAVGKFHHKFLLQGQDAIKKFHVR
;
A
#
# COMPACT_ATOMS: atom_id res chain seq x y z
N MET A 1 64.68 19.06 -57.13
CA MET A 1 65.35 17.98 -56.39
C MET A 1 65.04 18.24 -54.92
N ALA A 2 63.96 17.71 -54.35
CA ALA A 2 63.57 16.30 -54.17
C ALA A 2 64.15 15.72 -52.86
N ASP A 3 63.43 14.96 -52.03
CA ASP A 3 61.99 14.66 -52.03
C ASP A 3 61.53 14.02 -50.69
N ASN A 4 60.23 13.69 -50.60
CA ASN A 4 59.52 12.84 -49.61
C ASN A 4 59.26 13.49 -48.23
N THR A 5 58.06 13.97 -47.88
CA THR A 5 56.70 13.35 -47.81
C THR A 5 56.56 12.12 -46.92
N THR A 6 55.90 12.31 -45.77
CA THR A 6 55.03 11.29 -45.16
C THR A 6 53.81 11.95 -44.51
N ASN A 7 52.64 11.48 -44.93
CA ASN A 7 51.29 11.92 -44.57
C ASN A 7 51.06 12.30 -43.09
N GLN A 8 50.55 13.51 -42.85
CA GLN A 8 49.53 13.73 -41.82
C GLN A 8 48.15 13.66 -42.50
N GLN A 9 47.56 12.47 -42.52
CA GLN A 9 46.17 12.29 -42.92
C GLN A 9 45.22 12.76 -41.81
N ASP A 10 44.06 13.25 -42.23
CA ASP A 10 42.89 13.46 -41.38
C ASP A 10 42.65 12.29 -40.42
N LYS A 11 42.55 12.63 -39.14
CA LYS A 11 41.68 11.92 -38.20
C LYS A 11 40.89 12.95 -37.43
N GLY A 12 39.73 13.31 -37.98
CA GLY A 12 38.68 13.94 -37.18
C GLY A 12 38.39 13.05 -35.97
N LYS A 13 38.42 13.64 -34.78
CA LYS A 13 37.87 12.94 -33.60
C LYS A 13 36.35 13.02 -33.69
N GLU A 14 35.78 11.98 -34.27
CA GLU A 14 34.38 11.63 -34.09
C GLU A 14 34.09 11.65 -32.58
N GLN A 15 33.09 12.44 -32.17
CA GLN A 15 32.47 12.24 -30.87
C GLN A 15 31.64 10.96 -30.98
N GLU A 16 32.21 9.82 -30.57
CA GLU A 16 31.41 8.60 -30.35
C GLU A 16 30.28 8.95 -29.39
N GLN A 17 29.03 8.82 -29.86
CA GLN A 17 27.87 8.89 -29.00
C GLN A 17 27.94 7.70 -28.03
N GLU A 18 28.20 7.96 -26.74
CA GLU A 18 28.26 6.93 -25.71
C GLU A 18 26.95 6.10 -25.72
N GLN A 19 27.06 4.85 -26.12
CA GLN A 19 25.93 3.94 -26.16
C GLN A 19 25.53 3.53 -24.74
N TYR A 20 24.24 3.24 -24.58
CA TYR A 20 23.67 2.73 -23.34
C TYR A 20 23.17 1.30 -23.54
N GLY A 21 22.93 0.60 -22.43
CA GLY A 21 22.42 -0.76 -22.47
C GLY A 21 21.73 -1.22 -21.18
N VAL A 22 21.36 -2.49 -21.18
CA VAL A 22 20.83 -3.23 -20.04
C VAL A 22 21.63 -4.52 -19.86
N LEU A 23 22.02 -4.80 -18.62
CA LEU A 23 22.75 -5.97 -18.17
C LEU A 23 21.86 -6.83 -17.27
N LEU A 24 21.75 -8.11 -17.62
CA LEU A 24 21.03 -9.11 -16.84
C LEU A 24 21.94 -10.28 -16.50
N TYR A 25 21.94 -10.71 -15.24
CA TYR A 25 22.58 -11.96 -14.81
C TYR A 25 22.03 -12.44 -13.47
N TYR A 26 22.24 -13.72 -13.18
CA TYR A 26 21.93 -14.32 -11.90
C TYR A 26 22.98 -15.38 -11.56
N LYS A 27 23.11 -15.70 -10.27
CA LYS A 27 23.93 -16.80 -9.77
C LYS A 27 23.23 -17.39 -8.55
N TYR A 28 22.85 -18.66 -8.62
CA TYR A 28 22.47 -19.43 -7.43
C TYR A 28 23.73 -20.08 -6.84
N SER A 29 24.00 -19.78 -5.58
CA SER A 29 25.09 -20.35 -4.76
C SER A 29 24.93 -19.81 -3.34
N GLU A 30 25.39 -20.55 -2.34
CA GLU A 30 25.39 -20.07 -0.96
C GLU A 30 26.28 -18.81 -0.82
N ILE A 31 25.78 -17.79 -0.12
CA ILE A 31 26.48 -16.54 0.14
C ILE A 31 26.77 -16.46 1.65
N LEU A 32 28.04 -16.65 2.01
CA LEU A 32 28.51 -16.67 3.40
C LEU A 32 28.43 -15.29 4.08
N ASP A 33 28.72 -14.22 3.33
CA ASP A 33 28.58 -12.83 3.81
C ASP A 33 27.71 -12.00 2.86
N LEU A 34 26.42 -11.94 3.20
CA LEU A 34 25.42 -11.19 2.46
C LEU A 34 25.58 -9.67 2.61
N ASN A 35 26.19 -9.21 3.71
CA ASN A 35 26.33 -7.78 4.01
C ASN A 35 27.53 -7.17 3.27
N SER A 36 28.64 -7.90 3.15
CA SER A 36 29.76 -7.52 2.28
C SER A 36 29.31 -7.44 0.82
N LEU A 37 28.57 -8.45 0.33
CA LEU A 37 28.06 -8.43 -1.05
C LEU A 37 27.02 -7.30 -1.28
N LEU A 38 26.15 -7.02 -0.30
CA LEU A 38 25.25 -5.86 -0.32
C LEU A 38 26.04 -4.53 -0.40
N SER A 39 27.14 -4.41 0.35
CA SER A 39 27.97 -3.21 0.38
C SER A 39 28.73 -3.02 -0.93
N PHE A 40 29.28 -4.10 -1.50
CA PHE A 40 29.85 -4.11 -2.85
C PHE A 40 28.84 -3.61 -3.89
N TYR A 41 27.62 -4.16 -3.90
CA TYR A 41 26.60 -3.78 -4.87
C TYR A 41 26.15 -2.33 -4.71
N ASN A 42 25.98 -1.83 -3.48
CA ASN A 42 25.66 -0.42 -3.25
C ASN A 42 26.78 0.50 -3.73
N SER A 43 28.04 0.21 -3.38
CA SER A 43 29.20 1.02 -3.78
C SER A 43 29.42 1.01 -5.30
N ASN A 44 29.49 -0.18 -5.90
CA ASN A 44 29.84 -0.36 -7.31
C ASN A 44 28.76 0.15 -8.26
N CYS A 45 27.47 -0.15 -8.01
CA CYS A 45 26.40 0.35 -8.87
C CYS A 45 26.23 1.88 -8.75
N THR A 46 26.43 2.45 -7.56
CA THR A 46 26.30 3.90 -7.34
C THR A 46 27.46 4.66 -7.98
N SER A 47 28.70 4.21 -7.81
CA SER A 47 29.88 4.87 -8.41
C SER A 47 29.88 4.81 -9.94
N LEU A 48 29.28 3.77 -10.53
CA LEU A 48 29.11 3.61 -11.98
C LEU A 48 27.83 4.25 -12.53
N SER A 49 27.03 4.91 -11.68
CA SER A 49 25.73 5.55 -12.01
C SER A 49 24.73 4.59 -12.67
N LEU A 50 24.67 3.34 -12.20
CA LEU A 50 23.77 2.32 -12.71
C LEU A 50 22.41 2.36 -11.99
N LEU A 51 21.33 2.29 -12.75
CA LEU A 51 19.96 2.18 -12.24
C LEU A 51 19.45 0.77 -12.45
N GLY A 52 18.57 0.25 -11.60
CA GLY A 52 18.19 -1.16 -11.72
C GLY A 52 17.60 -1.81 -10.49
N ARG A 53 17.58 -3.14 -10.52
CA ARG A 53 17.19 -4.01 -9.40
C ARG A 53 18.31 -5.02 -9.15
N VAL A 54 18.77 -5.08 -7.91
CA VAL A 54 19.67 -6.10 -7.39
C VAL A 54 18.94 -6.81 -6.27
N ARG A 55 18.75 -8.12 -6.39
CA ARG A 55 18.16 -8.98 -5.35
C ARG A 55 19.22 -9.91 -4.81
N LEU A 56 19.44 -9.86 -3.51
CA LEU A 56 20.40 -10.68 -2.78
C LEU A 56 19.64 -11.63 -1.85
N SER A 57 20.06 -12.88 -1.76
CA SER A 57 19.51 -13.86 -0.82
C SER A 57 20.65 -14.73 -0.27
N PRO A 58 20.47 -15.47 0.84
CA PRO A 58 21.47 -16.42 1.30
C PRO A 58 21.85 -17.51 0.26
N HIS A 59 21.01 -17.70 -0.78
CA HIS A 59 21.18 -18.72 -1.81
C HIS A 59 21.51 -18.15 -3.20
N GLY A 60 21.88 -16.88 -3.29
CA GLY A 60 22.40 -16.30 -4.52
C GLY A 60 21.97 -14.85 -4.77
N VAL A 61 22.09 -14.44 -6.03
CA VAL A 61 21.85 -13.07 -6.50
C VAL A 61 21.16 -13.05 -7.88
N ASN A 62 20.30 -12.04 -8.10
CA ASN A 62 19.63 -11.76 -9.37
C ASN A 62 19.71 -10.26 -9.67
N VAL A 63 20.27 -9.89 -10.81
CA VAL A 63 20.60 -8.52 -11.20
C VAL A 63 19.97 -8.15 -12.55
N THR A 64 19.40 -6.96 -12.60
CA THR A 64 18.97 -6.29 -13.83
C THR A 64 19.30 -4.82 -13.68
N VAL A 65 20.35 -4.33 -14.32
CA VAL A 65 20.82 -2.94 -14.24
C VAL A 65 20.98 -2.34 -15.63
N GLY A 66 20.71 -1.05 -15.78
CA GLY A 66 20.89 -0.29 -17.01
C GLY A 66 21.70 0.98 -16.76
N GLY A 67 22.37 1.45 -17.80
CA GLY A 67 23.28 2.58 -17.73
C GLY A 67 24.12 2.70 -19.01
N LYS A 68 25.19 3.49 -18.95
CA LYS A 68 26.18 3.59 -20.04
C LYS A 68 26.83 2.22 -20.27
N LEU A 69 27.08 1.85 -21.52
CA LEU A 69 27.68 0.56 -21.85
C LEU A 69 29.04 0.38 -21.15
N SER A 70 29.86 1.43 -21.18
CA SER A 70 31.15 1.53 -20.48
C SER A 70 31.06 1.36 -18.95
N SER A 71 29.97 1.82 -18.32
CA SER A 71 29.69 1.57 -16.89
C SER A 71 29.26 0.12 -16.64
N LEU A 72 28.49 -0.48 -17.55
CA LEU A 72 28.03 -1.87 -17.42
C LEU A 72 29.20 -2.85 -17.61
N GLU A 73 30.14 -2.56 -18.51
CA GLU A 73 31.38 -3.34 -18.69
C GLU A 73 32.25 -3.31 -17.45
N LYS A 74 32.53 -2.12 -16.88
CA LYS A 74 33.23 -1.98 -15.58
C LYS A 74 32.52 -2.72 -14.45
N HIS A 75 31.19 -2.73 -14.43
CA HIS A 75 30.42 -3.51 -13.47
C HIS A 75 30.62 -5.01 -13.65
N ILE A 76 30.64 -5.51 -14.88
CA ILE A 76 30.95 -6.92 -15.18
C ILE A 76 32.37 -7.29 -14.73
N GLU A 77 33.36 -6.43 -14.97
CA GLU A 77 34.75 -6.65 -14.52
C GLU A 77 34.84 -6.72 -12.99
N ALA A 78 34.25 -5.74 -12.28
CA ALA A 78 34.22 -5.71 -10.83
C ALA A 78 33.50 -6.92 -10.21
N VAL A 79 32.43 -7.39 -10.85
CA VAL A 79 31.70 -8.60 -10.40
C VAL A 79 32.52 -9.86 -10.69
N LYS A 80 33.17 -9.97 -11.86
CA LYS A 80 34.06 -11.10 -12.21
C LYS A 80 35.29 -11.22 -11.31
N ALA A 81 35.77 -10.12 -10.74
CA ALA A 81 36.87 -10.13 -9.78
C ALA A 81 36.53 -10.84 -8.45
N ILE A 82 35.24 -11.06 -8.15
CA ILE A 82 34.77 -11.81 -6.99
C ILE A 82 34.56 -13.27 -7.41
N SER A 83 35.33 -14.19 -6.83
CA SER A 83 35.34 -15.63 -7.18
C SER A 83 33.97 -16.31 -7.18
N PHE A 84 33.05 -15.87 -6.33
CA PHE A 84 31.64 -16.31 -6.31
C PHE A 84 30.94 -16.23 -7.68
N PHE A 85 31.32 -15.29 -8.54
CA PHE A 85 30.73 -15.07 -9.87
C PHE A 85 31.43 -15.83 -11.00
N GLU A 86 32.37 -16.72 -10.70
CA GLU A 86 32.99 -17.57 -11.73
C GLU A 86 31.91 -18.34 -12.53
N GLY A 87 32.06 -18.39 -13.86
CA GLY A 87 31.09 -19.00 -14.76
C GLY A 87 29.71 -18.32 -14.85
N THR A 88 29.54 -17.07 -14.39
CA THR A 88 28.26 -16.34 -14.49
C THR A 88 27.96 -15.91 -15.92
N ASP A 89 26.73 -16.18 -16.37
CA ASP A 89 26.22 -15.81 -17.70
C ASP A 89 25.73 -14.34 -17.72
N PHE A 90 26.64 -13.42 -18.06
CA PHE A 90 26.35 -11.99 -18.22
C PHE A 90 25.72 -11.68 -19.58
N LYS A 91 24.47 -11.22 -19.55
CA LYS A 91 23.68 -10.85 -20.75
C LYS A 91 23.63 -9.34 -20.87
N LEU A 92 24.56 -8.78 -21.64
CA LEU A 92 24.63 -7.35 -21.96
C LEU A 92 23.95 -7.09 -23.31
N ALA A 93 23.02 -6.13 -23.36
CA ALA A 93 22.36 -5.69 -24.58
C ALA A 93 22.44 -4.17 -24.72
N SER A 94 22.88 -3.71 -25.90
CA SER A 94 22.93 -2.29 -26.29
C SER A 94 21.57 -1.78 -26.77
N CYS A 95 21.36 -0.46 -26.65
CA CYS A 95 20.19 0.25 -27.16
C CYS A 95 20.62 1.10 -28.39
N HIS A 96 20.07 0.81 -29.57
CA HIS A 96 20.59 1.32 -30.85
C HIS A 96 19.90 2.57 -31.42
N PHE A 97 19.00 3.23 -30.68
CA PHE A 97 18.37 4.49 -31.11
C PHE A 97 18.64 5.63 -30.11
N PRO A 98 19.67 6.46 -30.33
CA PRO A 98 19.99 7.56 -29.42
C PRO A 98 19.24 8.85 -29.79
N LEU A 99 18.26 9.21 -28.97
CA LEU A 99 17.82 10.60 -28.78
C LEU A 99 17.83 10.82 -27.26
N ASN A 100 18.59 11.82 -26.81
CA ASN A 100 18.90 12.02 -25.38
C ASN A 100 17.66 12.24 -24.50
N ASP A 101 17.86 12.11 -23.19
CA ASP A 101 16.87 12.01 -22.10
C ASP A 101 16.02 10.73 -22.09
N LYS A 102 15.86 10.02 -23.21
CA LYS A 102 15.01 8.81 -23.25
C LYS A 102 15.59 7.57 -22.57
N VAL A 103 16.90 7.44 -22.35
CA VAL A 103 17.46 6.16 -21.86
C VAL A 103 16.97 5.78 -20.45
N ALA A 104 16.83 6.74 -19.53
CA ALA A 104 16.23 6.45 -18.21
C ALA A 104 14.75 5.99 -18.35
N HIS A 105 14.06 6.48 -19.38
CA HIS A 105 12.67 6.18 -19.71
C HIS A 105 12.50 4.83 -20.44
N GLU A 106 13.52 4.39 -21.21
CA GLU A 106 13.54 3.16 -22.03
C GLU A 106 14.25 1.97 -21.35
N CYS A 107 15.14 2.20 -20.38
CA CYS A 107 15.66 1.15 -19.51
C CYS A 107 14.68 0.81 -18.38
N GLY A 108 13.84 1.76 -17.96
CA GLY A 108 12.71 1.49 -17.06
C GLY A 108 13.02 1.45 -15.57
N PHE A 109 14.24 1.86 -15.20
CA PHE A 109 14.68 1.94 -13.82
C PHE A 109 14.84 3.41 -13.47
N THR A 110 13.81 3.98 -12.83
CA THR A 110 13.83 5.37 -12.33
C THR A 110 14.71 5.53 -11.09
N SER A 111 15.16 4.43 -10.49
CA SER A 111 16.10 4.39 -9.38
C SER A 111 16.83 3.05 -9.32
N LEU A 112 17.90 3.00 -8.53
CA LEU A 112 18.59 1.78 -8.14
C LEU A 112 17.93 1.19 -6.88
N SER A 113 17.51 -0.07 -6.94
CA SER A 113 16.88 -0.80 -5.83
C SER A 113 17.65 -2.07 -5.52
N ILE A 114 18.53 -2.00 -4.51
CA ILE A 114 19.27 -3.14 -3.98
C ILE A 114 18.57 -3.65 -2.72
N ARG A 115 18.19 -4.94 -2.68
CA ARG A 115 17.41 -5.51 -1.56
C ARG A 115 17.83 -6.93 -1.23
N ILE A 116 17.89 -7.21 0.07
CA ILE A 116 17.88 -8.58 0.58
C ILE A 116 16.45 -9.14 0.46
N VAL A 117 16.33 -10.36 -0.05
CA VAL A 117 15.08 -11.13 -0.24
C VAL A 117 15.26 -12.55 0.26
N LYS A 118 14.19 -13.18 0.73
CA LYS A 118 14.22 -14.59 1.17
C LYS A 118 14.53 -15.56 0.02
N GLU A 119 13.95 -15.29 -1.14
CA GLU A 119 14.09 -16.09 -2.37
C GLU A 119 14.31 -15.13 -3.54
N LEU A 120 15.25 -15.42 -4.45
CA LEU A 120 15.48 -14.62 -5.66
C LEU A 120 14.24 -14.55 -6.56
N VAL A 121 13.54 -15.69 -6.61
CA VAL A 121 12.34 -15.95 -7.38
C VAL A 121 11.37 -16.67 -6.44
N THR A 122 10.25 -16.03 -6.10
CA THR A 122 9.23 -16.60 -5.19
C THR A 122 8.55 -17.79 -5.86
N PHE A 123 8.85 -19.01 -5.40
CA PHE A 123 8.38 -20.23 -6.04
C PHE A 123 7.08 -20.79 -5.41
N SER A 124 6.74 -20.40 -4.18
CA SER A 124 5.51 -20.84 -3.50
C SER A 124 4.84 -19.70 -2.74
N PRO A 125 3.49 -19.61 -2.70
CA PRO A 125 2.76 -18.60 -1.93
C PRO A 125 2.72 -18.92 -0.42
N TYR A 126 3.10 -20.15 -0.04
CA TYR A 126 3.26 -20.58 1.35
C TYR A 126 4.74 -20.85 1.64
N PRO A 127 5.24 -20.59 2.86
CA PRO A 127 6.58 -21.04 3.25
C PRO A 127 6.62 -22.56 3.22
N VAL A 128 7.22 -23.13 2.17
CA VAL A 128 7.51 -24.56 2.08
C VAL A 128 8.48 -24.90 3.21
N SER A 129 8.28 -26.02 3.89
CA SER A 129 9.12 -26.46 5.02
C SER A 129 10.59 -26.66 4.63
N LYS A 130 10.88 -26.86 3.33
CA LYS A 130 12.20 -26.71 2.72
C LYS A 130 12.01 -26.25 1.27
N ALA A 131 12.75 -25.24 0.81
CA ALA A 131 12.74 -24.84 -0.60
C ALA A 131 13.44 -25.91 -1.46
N PRO A 132 13.13 -26.02 -2.78
CA PRO A 132 13.87 -26.89 -3.68
C PRO A 132 15.36 -26.56 -3.68
N ASP A 133 16.19 -27.59 -3.54
CA ASP A 133 17.64 -27.46 -3.55
C ASP A 133 18.14 -27.32 -5.00
N VAL A 134 18.72 -26.17 -5.33
CA VAL A 134 19.18 -25.86 -6.70
C VAL A 134 20.36 -26.76 -7.12
N SER A 135 21.09 -27.39 -6.18
CA SER A 135 22.05 -28.44 -6.53
C SER A 135 21.41 -29.67 -7.20
N ASN A 136 20.09 -29.85 -7.01
CA ASN A 136 19.28 -30.87 -7.67
C ASN A 136 18.56 -30.34 -8.93
N ALA A 137 18.95 -29.19 -9.49
CA ALA A 137 18.38 -28.66 -10.74
C ALA A 137 18.59 -29.60 -11.93
N GLY A 138 17.81 -29.40 -12.99
CA GLY A 138 17.91 -30.14 -14.26
C GLY A 138 19.19 -29.79 -15.02
N ARG A 139 19.66 -30.70 -15.88
CA ARG A 139 20.88 -30.49 -16.65
C ARG A 139 20.68 -29.34 -17.64
N HIS A 140 21.56 -28.35 -17.60
CA HIS A 140 21.60 -27.28 -18.61
C HIS A 140 21.95 -27.85 -19.99
N LEU A 141 21.20 -27.43 -21.01
CA LEU A 141 21.51 -27.66 -22.42
C LEU A 141 21.82 -26.31 -23.08
N SER A 142 22.86 -26.24 -23.89
CA SER A 142 23.10 -25.09 -24.76
C SER A 142 21.94 -24.90 -25.76
N ALA A 143 21.83 -23.72 -26.36
CA ALA A 143 20.79 -23.45 -27.36
C ALA A 143 20.81 -24.47 -28.51
N VAL A 144 22.00 -24.88 -28.98
CA VAL A 144 22.18 -25.86 -30.06
C VAL A 144 21.76 -27.27 -29.63
N GLU A 145 22.15 -27.71 -28.43
CA GLU A 145 21.71 -29.01 -27.90
C GLU A 145 20.19 -29.05 -27.69
N PHE A 146 19.61 -27.98 -27.12
CA PHE A 146 18.17 -27.85 -26.91
C PHE A 146 17.40 -27.88 -28.24
N HIS A 147 17.87 -27.14 -29.25
CA HIS A 147 17.32 -27.20 -30.61
C HIS A 147 17.43 -28.60 -31.21
N SER A 148 18.58 -29.26 -31.08
CA SER A 148 18.82 -30.61 -31.59
C SER A 148 17.89 -31.64 -30.95
N VAL A 149 17.64 -31.58 -29.63
CA VAL A 149 16.68 -32.47 -28.96
C VAL A 149 15.27 -32.26 -29.50
N LEU A 150 14.81 -31.00 -29.64
CA LEU A 150 13.49 -30.70 -30.22
C LEU A 150 13.36 -31.15 -31.68
N GLN A 151 14.42 -31.01 -32.49
CA GLN A 151 14.43 -31.43 -33.90
C GLN A 151 14.44 -32.96 -34.06
N ASN A 152 15.09 -33.68 -33.14
CA ASN A 152 15.25 -35.14 -33.22
C ASN A 152 14.14 -35.91 -32.49
N ALA A 153 13.38 -35.28 -31.59
CA ALA A 153 12.25 -35.90 -30.89
C ALA A 153 11.18 -36.51 -31.85
N GLY A 154 11.04 -35.97 -33.06
CA GLY A 154 10.16 -36.54 -34.10
C GLY A 154 10.83 -37.52 -35.06
N LYS A 155 12.13 -37.80 -34.95
CA LYS A 155 12.89 -38.67 -35.87
C LYS A 155 13.21 -40.05 -35.30
N LEU A 156 12.99 -40.28 -33.99
CA LEU A 156 13.18 -41.60 -33.38
C LEU A 156 12.03 -42.58 -33.66
N ALA A 157 10.85 -42.09 -34.03
CA ALA A 157 9.68 -42.94 -34.35
C ALA A 157 9.91 -43.90 -35.54
N ASP A 158 10.87 -43.60 -36.42
CA ASP A 158 11.18 -44.38 -37.63
C ASP A 158 12.38 -45.34 -37.49
N LYS A 159 12.91 -45.57 -36.27
CA LYS A 159 13.99 -46.55 -36.05
C LYS A 159 13.71 -47.51 -34.91
N GLU A 160 13.58 -48.79 -35.28
CA GLU A 160 13.48 -49.94 -34.39
C GLU A 160 14.74 -50.10 -33.50
N SER A 161 14.79 -49.40 -32.38
CA SER A 161 15.71 -49.71 -31.28
C SER A 161 14.98 -49.64 -29.94
N LEU A 162 14.31 -50.73 -29.59
CA LEU A 162 13.62 -50.89 -28.32
C LEU A 162 14.61 -50.88 -27.14
N ALA A 163 14.56 -49.85 -26.28
CA ALA A 163 14.98 -49.93 -24.88
C ALA A 163 14.58 -48.72 -24.01
N ASP A 164 14.65 -47.48 -24.54
CA ASP A 164 14.61 -46.27 -23.68
C ASP A 164 13.94 -45.04 -24.33
N ASP A 165 12.90 -45.23 -25.15
CA ASP A 165 12.17 -44.12 -25.81
C ASP A 165 11.22 -43.39 -24.83
N LYS A 166 11.84 -42.61 -23.94
CA LYS A 166 11.16 -41.71 -23.00
C LYS A 166 10.72 -40.47 -23.76
N GLY A 167 9.43 -40.42 -24.14
CA GLY A 167 8.85 -39.32 -24.91
C GLY A 167 9.21 -37.93 -24.37
N VAL A 168 9.44 -36.97 -25.27
CA VAL A 168 9.89 -35.62 -24.94
C VAL A 168 8.70 -34.71 -24.67
N VAL A 169 8.78 -33.88 -23.63
CA VAL A 169 7.82 -32.81 -23.33
C VAL A 169 8.53 -31.50 -23.07
N LEU A 170 7.89 -30.39 -23.43
CA LEU A 170 8.47 -29.04 -23.34
C LEU A 170 7.61 -28.16 -22.43
N LEU A 171 8.11 -27.83 -21.24
CA LEU A 171 7.40 -27.04 -20.22
C LEU A 171 7.77 -25.56 -20.29
N ASP A 172 6.77 -24.70 -20.49
CA ASP A 172 6.94 -23.25 -20.39
C ASP A 172 6.83 -22.81 -18.92
N ALA A 173 7.94 -22.39 -18.31
CA ALA A 173 7.97 -21.97 -16.91
C ALA A 173 7.62 -20.47 -16.72
N ARG A 174 6.93 -19.85 -17.68
CA ARG A 174 6.56 -18.42 -17.67
C ARG A 174 5.10 -18.19 -17.26
N ASN A 175 4.74 -16.93 -17.04
CA ASN A 175 3.35 -16.52 -16.81
C ASN A 175 2.60 -16.39 -18.14
N LEU A 176 1.29 -16.57 -18.12
CA LEU A 176 0.44 -16.53 -19.32
C LEU A 176 0.58 -15.26 -20.16
N TYR A 177 0.82 -14.09 -19.56
CA TYR A 177 1.02 -12.86 -20.33
C TYR A 177 2.32 -12.89 -21.17
N GLU A 178 3.30 -13.70 -20.79
CA GLU A 178 4.56 -13.89 -21.53
C GLU A 178 4.39 -14.91 -22.67
N THR A 179 3.60 -15.97 -22.45
CA THR A 179 3.39 -17.05 -23.45
C THR A 179 2.50 -16.59 -24.61
N ARG A 180 1.58 -15.65 -24.37
CA ARG A 180 0.72 -15.04 -25.40
C ARG A 180 1.47 -14.37 -26.55
N ILE A 181 2.62 -13.75 -26.30
CA ILE A 181 3.33 -12.94 -27.30
C ILE A 181 4.47 -13.68 -27.98
N GLY A 182 4.97 -14.76 -27.37
CA GLY A 182 5.95 -15.64 -27.98
C GLY A 182 6.17 -16.90 -27.16
N LYS A 183 6.32 -18.04 -27.84
CA LYS A 183 6.47 -19.38 -27.24
C LYS A 183 7.24 -20.30 -28.20
N PHE A 184 7.72 -21.43 -27.70
CA PHE A 184 8.16 -22.50 -28.59
C PHE A 184 6.96 -23.14 -29.31
N ASP A 185 7.15 -23.44 -30.59
CA ASP A 185 6.23 -24.16 -31.46
C ASP A 185 7.00 -25.31 -32.13
N THR A 186 6.67 -26.53 -31.72
CA THR A 186 7.44 -27.75 -32.00
C THR A 186 6.47 -28.84 -32.45
N PRO A 187 6.29 -29.09 -33.76
CA PRO A 187 5.23 -29.96 -34.27
C PRO A 187 5.23 -31.40 -33.72
N ASN A 188 6.38 -31.89 -33.25
CA ASN A 188 6.59 -33.26 -32.79
C ASN A 188 6.83 -33.36 -31.26
N VAL A 189 6.61 -32.29 -30.49
CA VAL A 189 6.84 -32.26 -29.04
C VAL A 189 5.70 -31.52 -28.33
N ASP A 190 5.05 -32.21 -27.38
CA ASP A 190 4.01 -31.62 -26.53
C ASP A 190 4.57 -30.44 -25.73
N THR A 191 4.13 -29.23 -26.10
CA THR A 191 4.45 -28.00 -25.35
C THR A 191 3.37 -27.73 -24.32
N LEU A 192 3.74 -27.88 -23.05
CA LEU A 192 2.88 -27.68 -21.89
C LEU A 192 2.96 -26.20 -21.45
N ASP A 193 1.87 -25.44 -21.67
CA ASP A 193 1.67 -24.10 -21.11
C ASP A 193 0.82 -24.21 -19.82
N PRO A 194 1.39 -23.93 -18.63
CA PRO A 194 0.66 -23.98 -17.36
C PRO A 194 -0.47 -22.95 -17.22
N GLY A 195 -0.49 -21.90 -18.04
CA GLY A 195 -1.48 -20.82 -17.95
C GLY A 195 -1.45 -20.04 -16.62
N ILE A 196 -0.32 -20.06 -15.91
CA ILE A 196 -0.19 -19.48 -14.56
C ILE A 196 -0.21 -17.94 -14.58
N ARG A 197 -0.77 -17.35 -13.52
CA ARG A 197 -0.87 -15.89 -13.38
C ARG A 197 0.42 -15.28 -12.83
N GLN A 198 1.05 -16.03 -11.92
CA GLN A 198 2.28 -15.70 -11.22
C GLN A 198 3.10 -16.99 -11.08
N TYR A 199 4.41 -16.85 -11.06
CA TYR A 199 5.33 -17.99 -11.05
C TYR A 199 5.15 -18.93 -9.84
N SER A 200 4.66 -18.40 -8.71
CA SER A 200 4.35 -19.18 -7.51
C SER A 200 3.16 -20.13 -7.64
N ASP A 201 2.38 -20.04 -8.73
CA ASP A 201 1.30 -20.99 -9.01
C ASP A 201 1.85 -22.28 -9.68
N LEU A 202 3.08 -22.24 -10.23
CA LEU A 202 3.69 -23.35 -10.97
C LEU A 202 3.83 -24.66 -10.18
N PRO A 203 4.21 -24.70 -8.88
CA PRO A 203 4.33 -25.96 -8.15
C PRO A 203 3.01 -26.73 -8.09
N SER A 204 1.89 -26.03 -7.86
CA SER A 204 0.56 -26.66 -7.85
C SER A 204 0.21 -27.24 -9.21
N TRP A 205 0.52 -26.51 -10.30
CA TRP A 205 0.30 -27.03 -11.64
C TRP A 205 1.17 -28.27 -11.93
N ILE A 206 2.43 -28.28 -11.53
CA ILE A 206 3.33 -29.44 -11.66
C ILE A 206 2.81 -30.61 -10.80
N ASP A 207 2.33 -30.37 -9.58
CA ASP A 207 1.68 -31.38 -8.74
C ASP A 207 0.49 -32.01 -9.46
N ASP A 208 -0.46 -31.19 -9.90
CA ASP A 208 -1.69 -31.61 -10.59
C ASP A 208 -1.42 -32.28 -11.95
N ASN A 209 -0.26 -32.04 -12.58
CA ASN A 209 0.16 -32.60 -13.88
C ASN A 209 1.35 -33.58 -13.76
N SER A 210 1.62 -34.13 -12.57
CA SER A 210 2.80 -34.98 -12.33
C SER A 210 2.90 -36.17 -13.31
N GLU A 211 1.78 -36.78 -13.68
CA GLU A 211 1.74 -37.92 -14.61
C GLU A 211 1.98 -37.53 -16.09
N ASN A 212 1.82 -36.25 -16.45
CA ASN A 212 2.18 -35.76 -17.80
C ASN A 212 3.71 -35.61 -17.97
N LEU A 213 4.44 -35.57 -16.85
CA LEU A 213 5.89 -35.35 -16.76
C LEU A 213 6.66 -36.62 -16.35
N ARG A 214 6.04 -37.54 -15.59
CA ARG A 214 6.66 -38.76 -15.07
C ARG A 214 7.13 -39.68 -16.22
N GLY A 215 8.36 -40.15 -16.13
CA GLY A 215 8.98 -41.07 -17.09
C GLY A 215 9.38 -40.44 -18.43
N LYS A 216 9.13 -39.15 -18.62
CA LYS A 216 9.40 -38.41 -19.86
C LYS A 216 10.71 -37.61 -19.78
N ASN A 217 11.24 -37.24 -20.94
CA ASN A 217 12.33 -36.28 -21.05
C ASN A 217 11.74 -34.85 -20.98
N VAL A 218 11.81 -34.22 -19.81
CA VAL A 218 11.21 -32.91 -19.55
C VAL A 218 12.21 -31.80 -19.86
N LEU A 219 12.04 -31.13 -21.00
CA LEU A 219 12.74 -29.89 -21.32
C LEU A 219 11.94 -28.71 -20.75
N MET A 220 12.62 -27.66 -20.29
CA MET A 220 11.95 -26.42 -19.90
C MET A 220 12.73 -25.17 -20.24
N TYR A 221 12.00 -24.07 -20.34
CA TYR A 221 12.56 -22.75 -20.62
C TYR A 221 11.81 -21.64 -19.87
N CYS A 222 12.49 -20.50 -19.77
CA CYS A 222 11.91 -19.22 -19.39
C CYS A 222 12.73 -18.10 -20.06
N THR A 223 12.35 -16.83 -19.86
CA THR A 223 12.99 -15.66 -20.47
C THR A 223 14.53 -15.68 -20.47
N GLY A 224 15.14 -15.97 -19.31
CA GLY A 224 16.58 -15.77 -19.09
C GLY A 224 17.29 -16.84 -18.23
N GLY A 225 16.65 -18.00 -18.00
CA GLY A 225 17.21 -19.14 -17.23
C GLY A 225 16.71 -19.25 -15.78
N ILE A 226 16.76 -18.15 -15.01
CA ILE A 226 16.61 -18.16 -13.54
C ILE A 226 15.41 -18.93 -12.95
N ARG A 227 14.25 -18.94 -13.62
CA ARG A 227 13.06 -19.69 -13.13
C ARG A 227 13.25 -21.19 -13.27
N CYS A 228 13.89 -21.65 -14.35
CA CYS A 228 14.09 -23.07 -14.64
C CYS A 228 14.94 -23.76 -13.56
N GLU A 229 15.86 -23.05 -12.90
CA GLU A 229 16.66 -23.59 -11.80
C GLU A 229 15.78 -24.14 -10.66
N MET A 230 14.80 -23.33 -10.21
CA MET A 230 13.87 -23.74 -9.14
C MET A 230 12.84 -24.76 -9.63
N ALA A 231 12.29 -24.58 -10.84
CA ALA A 231 11.28 -25.48 -11.38
C ALA A 231 11.83 -26.89 -11.65
N SER A 232 13.03 -26.98 -12.22
CA SER A 232 13.69 -28.27 -12.48
C SER A 232 14.13 -28.97 -11.21
N ALA A 233 14.69 -28.23 -10.24
CA ALA A 233 15.01 -28.77 -8.92
C ALA A 233 13.77 -29.34 -8.21
N TYR A 234 12.62 -28.67 -8.34
CA TYR A 234 11.36 -29.14 -7.77
C TYR A 234 10.82 -30.39 -8.47
N ILE A 235 10.85 -30.45 -9.81
CA ILE A 235 10.44 -31.65 -10.56
C ILE A 235 11.33 -32.83 -10.15
N ARG A 236 12.67 -32.66 -10.16
CA ARG A 236 13.60 -33.71 -9.72
C ARG A 236 13.43 -34.10 -8.25
N SER A 237 12.94 -33.20 -7.39
CA SER A 237 12.67 -33.51 -5.97
C SER A 237 11.52 -34.49 -5.74
N LYS A 238 10.68 -34.76 -6.75
CA LYS A 238 9.59 -35.76 -6.68
C LYS A 238 10.09 -37.21 -6.72
N GLY A 239 11.37 -37.45 -6.97
CA GLY A 239 11.98 -38.77 -6.94
C GLY A 239 11.72 -39.60 -8.20
N ALA A 240 11.40 -40.88 -8.01
CA ALA A 240 11.39 -41.89 -9.07
C ALA A 240 10.48 -41.51 -10.26
N GLY A 241 11.06 -41.51 -11.47
CA GLY A 241 10.42 -41.13 -12.72
C GLY A 241 10.51 -39.64 -13.04
N PHE A 242 11.28 -38.83 -12.29
CA PHE A 242 11.53 -37.41 -12.56
C PHE A 242 13.02 -37.08 -12.70
N GLU A 243 13.84 -38.05 -13.10
CA GLU A 243 15.29 -37.90 -13.23
C GLU A 243 15.68 -37.08 -14.47
N ASN A 244 14.97 -37.29 -15.58
CA ASN A 244 15.29 -36.77 -16.91
C ASN A 244 14.74 -35.34 -17.12
N VAL A 245 15.30 -34.38 -16.39
CA VAL A 245 14.90 -32.96 -16.47
C VAL A 245 16.04 -32.10 -17.01
N PHE A 246 15.71 -31.31 -18.03
CA PHE A 246 16.65 -30.48 -18.79
C PHE A 246 16.17 -29.03 -18.85
N GLN A 247 17.08 -28.08 -18.86
CA GLN A 247 16.75 -26.65 -18.93
C GLN A 247 17.62 -25.90 -19.95
N LEU A 248 17.01 -24.97 -20.67
CA LEU A 248 17.69 -24.12 -21.65
C LEU A 248 18.66 -23.15 -20.96
N PHE A 249 19.97 -23.34 -21.17
CA PHE A 249 21.01 -22.47 -20.61
C PHE A 249 20.83 -21.03 -21.07
N GLY A 250 20.79 -20.09 -20.11
CA GLY A 250 20.53 -18.68 -20.38
C GLY A 250 19.11 -18.35 -20.88
N GLY A 251 18.21 -19.34 -20.96
CA GLY A 251 16.81 -19.15 -21.37
C GLY A 251 16.61 -18.75 -22.83
N ILE A 252 15.40 -18.28 -23.15
CA ILE A 252 15.01 -17.86 -24.51
C ILE A 252 15.98 -16.82 -25.08
N GLN A 253 16.53 -15.93 -24.24
CA GLN A 253 17.48 -14.91 -24.70
C GLN A 253 18.71 -15.51 -25.41
N ARG A 254 19.43 -16.45 -24.79
CA ARG A 254 20.59 -17.10 -25.43
C ARG A 254 20.19 -17.97 -26.64
N TYR A 255 18.96 -18.48 -26.66
CA TYR A 255 18.44 -19.21 -27.81
C TYR A 255 18.20 -18.30 -29.03
N LEU A 256 17.61 -17.12 -28.84
CA LEU A 256 17.39 -16.15 -29.93
C LEU A 256 18.70 -15.49 -30.41
N GLU A 257 19.72 -15.37 -29.55
CA GLU A 257 21.06 -14.97 -29.97
C GLU A 257 21.72 -16.03 -30.88
N GLN A 258 21.44 -17.33 -30.65
CA GLN A 258 21.96 -18.44 -31.46
C GLN A 258 21.11 -18.72 -32.72
N PHE A 259 19.81 -18.43 -32.66
CA PHE A 259 18.83 -18.61 -33.74
C PHE A 259 18.05 -17.28 -33.95
N PRO A 260 18.63 -16.29 -34.66
CA PRO A 260 18.00 -14.97 -34.85
C PRO A 260 16.70 -15.01 -35.68
N ASP A 261 16.58 -16.02 -36.55
CA ASP A 261 15.36 -16.42 -37.28
C ASP A 261 14.29 -17.06 -36.37
N GLY A 262 14.55 -17.14 -35.08
CA GLY A 262 13.65 -17.64 -34.05
C GLY A 262 13.71 -19.16 -33.90
N GLY A 263 14.16 -19.90 -34.92
CA GLY A 263 14.13 -21.37 -34.92
C GLY A 263 12.74 -21.91 -34.55
N PHE A 264 12.67 -22.69 -33.47
CA PHE A 264 11.41 -23.18 -32.90
C PHE A 264 10.69 -22.18 -31.99
N PHE A 265 11.31 -21.07 -31.59
CA PHE A 265 10.63 -20.00 -30.84
C PHE A 265 9.94 -19.03 -31.80
N LYS A 266 8.63 -18.88 -31.68
CA LYS A 266 7.81 -17.98 -32.52
C LYS A 266 7.30 -16.80 -31.69
N GLY A 267 7.19 -15.63 -32.33
CA GLY A 267 6.78 -14.38 -31.70
C GLY A 267 7.89 -13.67 -30.92
N LYS A 268 7.52 -12.91 -29.88
CA LYS A 268 8.41 -12.05 -29.08
C LYS A 268 8.64 -12.61 -27.68
N ASN A 269 9.88 -12.58 -27.21
CA ASN A 269 10.25 -12.94 -25.84
C ASN A 269 9.99 -11.76 -24.89
N PHE A 270 9.06 -11.90 -23.94
CA PHE A 270 8.79 -10.88 -22.93
C PHE A 270 10.01 -10.62 -22.03
N VAL A 271 10.42 -9.36 -21.88
CA VAL A 271 11.54 -8.94 -21.02
C VAL A 271 11.10 -8.00 -19.90
N PHE A 272 11.82 -8.03 -18.78
CA PHE A 272 11.42 -7.35 -17.53
C PHE A 272 11.98 -5.93 -17.37
N ASP A 273 12.34 -5.32 -18.50
CA ASP A 273 12.77 -3.93 -18.68
C ASP A 273 11.80 -3.19 -19.62
N HIS A 274 12.05 -1.91 -19.92
CA HIS A 274 11.10 -1.09 -20.68
C HIS A 274 11.07 -1.35 -22.20
N ARG A 275 11.92 -2.22 -22.74
CA ARG A 275 11.74 -2.77 -24.10
C ARG A 275 10.52 -3.69 -24.16
N ILE A 276 10.09 -4.26 -23.01
CA ILE A 276 8.89 -5.08 -22.79
C ILE A 276 8.90 -6.43 -23.52
N SER A 277 9.38 -6.50 -24.76
CA SER A 277 9.65 -7.74 -25.46
C SER A 277 10.78 -7.58 -26.50
N VAL A 278 11.49 -8.66 -26.80
CA VAL A 278 12.49 -8.72 -27.88
C VAL A 278 12.14 -9.85 -28.84
N GLY A 279 12.14 -9.57 -30.15
CA GLY A 279 11.67 -10.50 -31.18
C GLY A 279 12.78 -11.13 -32.01
N SER A 280 12.44 -12.25 -32.66
CA SER A 280 13.16 -12.73 -33.84
C SER A 280 13.00 -11.77 -35.03
N SER A 281 13.89 -11.89 -36.02
CA SER A 281 13.71 -11.29 -37.34
C SER A 281 12.41 -11.73 -38.05
N ASP A 282 11.89 -12.94 -37.76
CA ASP A 282 10.63 -13.47 -38.29
C ASP A 282 9.47 -13.20 -37.31
N ALA A 283 9.11 -11.92 -37.17
CA ALA A 283 8.21 -11.42 -36.13
C ALA A 283 6.71 -11.66 -36.43
N ASN A 284 6.32 -12.92 -36.62
CA ASN A 284 4.91 -13.33 -36.69
C ASN A 284 4.18 -13.00 -35.37
N ILE A 285 3.15 -12.14 -35.44
CA ILE A 285 2.38 -11.66 -34.30
C ILE A 285 1.46 -12.80 -33.78
N LEU A 286 1.90 -13.48 -32.72
CA LEU A 286 1.12 -14.54 -32.07
C LEU A 286 0.01 -14.02 -31.13
N GLY A 287 0.23 -12.82 -30.56
CA GLY A 287 -0.73 -12.22 -29.64
C GLY A 287 -1.99 -11.74 -30.35
N THR A 288 -3.11 -11.72 -29.64
CA THR A 288 -4.38 -11.13 -30.12
C THR A 288 -4.90 -10.14 -29.10
N CYS A 289 -5.51 -9.05 -29.58
CA CYS A 289 -6.23 -8.12 -28.71
C CYS A 289 -7.39 -8.83 -28.00
N LEU A 290 -7.47 -8.65 -26.69
CA LEU A 290 -8.49 -9.20 -25.79
C LEU A 290 -9.93 -8.83 -26.18
N LEU A 291 -10.13 -7.70 -26.87
CA LEU A 291 -11.46 -7.15 -27.17
C LEU A 291 -11.92 -7.41 -28.61
N CYS A 292 -11.06 -7.18 -29.62
CA CYS A 292 -11.44 -7.34 -31.03
C CYS A 292 -10.86 -8.61 -31.70
N GLY A 293 -10.01 -9.38 -31.02
CA GLY A 293 -9.39 -10.60 -31.56
C GLY A 293 -8.30 -10.37 -32.62
N LEU A 294 -8.12 -9.14 -33.13
CA LEU A 294 -7.07 -8.83 -34.11
C LEU A 294 -5.67 -9.08 -33.55
N SER A 295 -4.74 -9.51 -34.43
CA SER A 295 -3.33 -9.74 -34.09
C SER A 295 -2.70 -8.50 -33.46
N PHE A 296 -2.23 -8.63 -32.23
CA PHE A 296 -1.61 -7.57 -31.43
C PHE A 296 -0.81 -8.17 -30.27
N ASP A 297 0.48 -7.83 -30.15
CA ASP A 297 1.41 -8.42 -29.19
C ASP A 297 2.22 -7.37 -28.36
N ASP A 298 1.82 -6.09 -28.41
CA ASP A 298 2.47 -5.03 -27.65
C ASP A 298 1.83 -4.81 -26.27
N TYR A 299 2.66 -4.69 -25.23
CA TYR A 299 2.26 -4.38 -23.86
C TYR A 299 2.67 -2.98 -23.39
N SER A 300 3.14 -2.10 -24.29
CA SER A 300 3.56 -0.73 -23.99
C SER A 300 2.48 0.12 -23.32
N SER A 301 1.20 -0.13 -23.64
CA SER A 301 0.03 0.48 -22.98
C SER A 301 -0.19 0.02 -21.52
N ARG A 302 0.47 -1.07 -21.10
CA ARG A 302 0.38 -1.69 -19.76
C ARG A 302 -1.04 -1.95 -19.26
N CYS A 303 -1.98 -2.20 -20.16
CA CYS A 303 -3.35 -2.58 -19.82
C CYS A 303 -3.39 -3.80 -18.91
N ARG A 304 -4.33 -3.82 -17.96
CA ARG A 304 -4.43 -4.85 -16.91
C ARG A 304 -5.87 -5.30 -16.70
N CYS A 305 -6.02 -6.59 -16.40
CA CYS A 305 -7.30 -7.15 -15.97
C CYS A 305 -7.80 -6.48 -14.67
N SER A 306 -9.05 -6.03 -14.65
CA SER A 306 -9.67 -5.34 -13.51
C SER A 306 -9.81 -6.23 -12.27
N TYR A 307 -9.93 -7.55 -12.43
CA TYR A 307 -10.05 -8.48 -11.29
C TYR A 307 -8.70 -8.94 -10.72
N CYS A 308 -7.71 -9.26 -11.56
CA CYS A 308 -6.47 -9.91 -11.13
C CYS A 308 -5.19 -9.11 -11.42
N ARG A 309 -5.30 -7.93 -12.05
CA ARG A 309 -4.21 -7.00 -12.41
C ARG A 309 -3.08 -7.57 -13.30
N MET A 310 -3.22 -8.79 -13.80
CA MET A 310 -2.36 -9.38 -14.84
C MET A 310 -2.42 -8.54 -16.12
N LEU A 311 -1.29 -8.42 -16.82
CA LEU A 311 -1.22 -7.72 -18.10
C LEU A 311 -2.15 -8.37 -19.14
N VAL A 312 -2.76 -7.55 -20.00
CA VAL A 312 -3.65 -7.98 -21.09
C VAL A 312 -3.36 -7.18 -22.36
N LEU A 313 -3.47 -7.84 -23.52
CA LEU A 313 -3.22 -7.25 -24.82
C LEU A 313 -4.46 -6.46 -25.27
N VAL A 314 -4.31 -5.14 -25.43
CA VAL A 314 -5.37 -4.25 -25.90
C VAL A 314 -4.75 -3.32 -26.94
N CYS A 315 -5.18 -3.43 -28.20
CA CYS A 315 -4.68 -2.57 -29.26
C CYS A 315 -5.17 -1.13 -29.09
N ASP A 316 -4.45 -0.18 -29.69
CA ASP A 316 -4.73 1.26 -29.50
C ASP A 316 -6.15 1.67 -29.86
N SER A 317 -6.77 1.04 -30.86
CA SER A 317 -8.16 1.30 -31.27
C SER A 317 -9.21 0.76 -30.28
N CYS A 318 -8.86 -0.24 -29.47
CA CYS A 318 -9.73 -0.79 -28.42
C CYS A 318 -9.46 -0.18 -27.03
N ARG A 319 -8.39 0.61 -26.88
CA ARG A 319 -8.06 1.30 -25.63
C ARG A 319 -9.02 2.47 -25.43
N LYS A 320 -9.78 2.43 -24.35
CA LYS A 320 -10.59 3.56 -23.86
C LYS A 320 -10.17 3.91 -22.44
N GLU A 321 -10.21 5.19 -22.13
CA GLU A 321 -10.22 5.65 -20.74
C GLU A 321 -11.46 5.03 -20.06
N GLU A 322 -11.31 4.56 -18.82
CA GLU A 322 -12.34 3.85 -18.02
C GLU A 322 -12.79 2.43 -18.46
N ALA A 323 -12.23 1.83 -19.53
CA ALA A 323 -12.64 0.47 -19.92
C ALA A 323 -12.25 -0.64 -18.89
N VAL A 324 -13.21 -1.54 -18.62
CA VAL A 324 -13.04 -2.71 -17.75
C VAL A 324 -12.51 -3.90 -18.57
N TYR A 325 -11.22 -4.18 -18.47
CA TYR A 325 -10.60 -5.34 -19.13
C TYR A 325 -10.69 -6.59 -18.24
N VAL A 326 -11.04 -7.74 -18.82
CA VAL A 326 -11.13 -9.02 -18.09
C VAL A 326 -10.31 -10.07 -18.79
N CYS A 327 -9.23 -10.57 -18.17
CA CYS A 327 -8.44 -11.65 -18.79
C CYS A 327 -9.25 -12.95 -18.93
N GLU A 328 -8.92 -13.74 -19.93
CA GLU A 328 -9.47 -15.05 -20.27
C GLU A 328 -9.52 -16.02 -19.06
N LEU A 329 -8.51 -16.00 -18.19
CA LEU A 329 -8.54 -16.81 -16.96
C LEU A 329 -9.63 -16.36 -15.98
N CYS A 330 -9.94 -15.06 -15.91
CA CYS A 330 -11.05 -14.56 -15.09
C CYS A 330 -12.40 -14.88 -15.76
N MET A 331 -12.51 -14.75 -17.08
CA MET A 331 -13.70 -15.17 -17.83
C MET A 331 -14.02 -16.66 -17.59
N LYS A 332 -13.02 -17.56 -17.73
CA LYS A 332 -13.14 -19.00 -17.44
C LYS A 332 -13.60 -19.31 -16.01
N HIS A 333 -13.37 -18.41 -15.05
CA HIS A 333 -13.83 -18.52 -13.65
C HIS A 333 -15.14 -17.75 -13.37
N GLY A 334 -15.97 -17.54 -14.39
CA GLY A 334 -17.30 -16.92 -14.26
C GLY A 334 -17.26 -15.42 -13.93
N LYS A 335 -16.20 -14.72 -14.31
CA LYS A 335 -16.14 -13.24 -14.27
C LYS A 335 -16.28 -12.72 -15.70
N GLY A 336 -17.52 -12.46 -16.13
CA GLY A 336 -17.83 -11.85 -17.41
C GLY A 336 -18.57 -10.52 -17.21
N VAL A 337 -18.41 -9.62 -18.19
CA VAL A 337 -19.33 -8.50 -18.41
C VAL A 337 -20.31 -8.96 -19.48
N GLU A 338 -21.62 -8.82 -19.25
CA GLU A 338 -22.61 -9.08 -20.30
C GLU A 338 -22.36 -8.11 -21.46
N SER A 339 -21.95 -8.67 -22.61
CA SER A 339 -21.67 -7.87 -23.79
C SER A 339 -22.96 -7.68 -24.57
N ILE A 340 -23.46 -6.45 -24.59
CA ILE A 340 -24.56 -6.04 -25.46
C ILE A 340 -24.09 -6.18 -26.90
N VAL A 341 -24.66 -7.14 -27.63
CA VAL A 341 -24.50 -7.28 -29.09
C VAL A 341 -25.87 -7.04 -29.70
N ILE A 342 -26.03 -5.93 -30.41
CA ILE A 342 -27.19 -5.70 -31.27
C ILE A 342 -26.82 -6.13 -32.69
N GLU A 343 -27.30 -7.32 -33.01
CA GLU A 343 -27.72 -7.89 -34.30
C GLU A 343 -27.09 -7.44 -35.64
N ASN A 344 -26.75 -8.45 -36.45
CA ASN A 344 -27.42 -8.65 -37.74
C ASN A 344 -27.34 -10.13 -38.20
N GLY A 345 -28.49 -10.83 -38.34
CA GLY A 345 -28.63 -11.83 -39.42
C GLY A 345 -28.68 -13.36 -39.18
N LYS A 346 -29.56 -13.86 -38.29
CA LYS A 346 -30.19 -15.22 -38.32
C LYS A 346 -29.29 -16.50 -38.12
N PRO A 347 -29.90 -17.68 -37.79
CA PRO A 347 -29.21 -18.72 -37.00
C PRO A 347 -28.93 -20.06 -37.73
N GLN A 348 -28.02 -20.87 -37.16
CA GLN A 348 -28.01 -22.34 -37.28
C GLN A 348 -27.61 -23.01 -35.96
N ASP A 349 -28.25 -24.14 -35.66
CA ASP A 349 -28.01 -25.01 -34.51
C ASP A 349 -26.73 -25.86 -34.62
N ILE A 350 -26.26 -26.39 -33.49
CA ILE A 350 -25.99 -27.84 -33.26
C ILE A 350 -25.55 -28.08 -31.80
N LEU A 351 -26.22 -29.03 -31.13
CA LEU A 351 -25.81 -29.66 -29.85
C LEU A 351 -25.20 -31.05 -30.16
N PRO A 352 -24.27 -31.61 -29.35
CA PRO A 352 -24.65 -32.43 -28.18
C PRO A 352 -23.72 -32.27 -26.95
N LYS A 353 -24.17 -32.36 -25.69
CA LYS A 353 -24.52 -33.56 -24.87
C LYS A 353 -23.38 -34.58 -24.65
N VAL A 354 -23.12 -34.92 -23.37
CA VAL A 354 -22.67 -36.21 -22.73
C VAL A 354 -22.15 -35.83 -21.32
N GLU A 355 -22.98 -35.94 -20.27
CA GLU A 355 -23.22 -37.09 -19.38
C GLU A 355 -22.23 -37.26 -18.20
N LEU A 356 -22.76 -37.25 -16.97
CA LEU A 356 -22.07 -37.72 -15.77
C LEU A 356 -22.06 -39.25 -15.73
N LYS A 357 -21.01 -39.84 -15.14
CA LYS A 357 -21.05 -41.21 -14.61
C LYS A 357 -20.68 -41.27 -13.12
N THR A 358 -21.63 -41.75 -12.34
CA THR A 358 -21.55 -42.09 -10.91
C THR A 358 -21.45 -43.60 -10.75
N ILE A 359 -20.40 -44.12 -10.10
CA ILE A 359 -20.28 -45.44 -9.44
C ILE A 359 -19.11 -45.31 -8.44
N SER A 360 -19.01 -46.00 -7.29
CA SER A 360 -19.93 -46.32 -6.19
C SER A 360 -19.04 -46.78 -5.00
N SER A 361 -19.63 -47.02 -3.83
CA SER A 361 -18.96 -47.66 -2.69
C SER A 361 -18.88 -49.18 -2.84
N ASP A 362 -17.97 -49.83 -2.09
CA ASP A 362 -18.31 -50.80 -1.00
C ASP A 362 -17.10 -51.66 -0.56
N ALA A 363 -16.85 -51.77 0.76
CA ALA A 363 -16.15 -52.89 1.41
C ALA A 363 -16.30 -52.86 2.95
N ILE A 364 -16.93 -53.90 3.49
CA ILE A 364 -17.57 -54.07 4.81
C ILE A 364 -16.61 -54.56 5.94
N LEU A 365 -16.69 -53.88 7.10
CA LEU A 365 -16.69 -54.32 8.54
C LEU A 365 -15.70 -55.35 9.21
N LEU A 366 -15.12 -54.87 10.34
CA LEU A 366 -14.99 -55.50 11.70
C LEU A 366 -14.05 -56.73 11.94
N PRO A 367 -13.74 -57.13 13.21
CA PRO A 367 -13.16 -56.32 14.31
C PRO A 367 -12.06 -57.06 15.14
N GLN A 368 -11.05 -56.38 15.71
CA GLN A 368 -10.31 -56.87 16.90
C GLN A 368 -9.87 -55.74 17.87
N LEU A 369 -9.55 -56.11 19.10
CA LEU A 369 -9.62 -55.28 20.31
C LEU A 369 -8.33 -55.36 21.16
N HIS A 370 -8.05 -54.30 21.92
CA HIS A 370 -7.03 -54.12 22.98
C HIS A 370 -5.57 -53.76 22.62
N GLY A 371 -5.08 -52.71 23.30
CA GLY A 371 -3.75 -52.72 23.93
C GLY A 371 -2.62 -51.93 23.25
N GLY A 372 -2.47 -50.64 23.59
CA GLY A 372 -1.22 -49.91 23.31
C GLY A 372 -1.36 -48.38 23.34
N GLN A 373 -0.57 -47.71 24.18
CA GLN A 373 -0.45 -46.25 24.13
C GLN A 373 0.28 -45.82 22.86
N GLY A 374 -0.39 -45.07 22.01
CA GLY A 374 0.19 -44.39 20.86
C GLY A 374 -0.69 -43.18 20.53
N ALA A 375 -0.08 -42.01 20.37
CA ALA A 375 -0.81 -40.77 20.14
C ALA A 375 -1.55 -40.82 18.79
N ARG A 376 -2.87 -41.09 18.83
CA ARG A 376 -3.73 -40.95 17.66
C ARG A 376 -3.76 -39.49 17.21
N PRO A 377 -3.75 -39.20 15.90
CA PRO A 377 -4.03 -37.85 15.43
C PRO A 377 -5.42 -37.41 15.91
N PRO A 378 -5.61 -36.14 16.32
CA PRO A 378 -6.87 -35.70 16.90
C PRO A 378 -8.02 -35.82 15.88
N ARG A 379 -9.14 -36.38 16.33
CA ARG A 379 -10.37 -36.48 15.52
C ARG A 379 -10.83 -35.06 15.14
N LYS A 380 -11.13 -34.84 13.86
CA LYS A 380 -11.75 -33.57 13.42
C LYS A 380 -13.11 -33.41 14.10
N LEU A 381 -13.40 -32.19 14.55
CA LEU A 381 -14.69 -31.83 15.12
C LEU A 381 -15.77 -31.89 14.03
N ARG A 382 -16.87 -32.60 14.24
CA ARG A 382 -18.00 -32.63 13.29
C ARG A 382 -19.04 -31.59 13.69
N ILE A 383 -19.30 -30.62 12.84
CA ILE A 383 -20.17 -29.47 13.15
C ILE A 383 -21.37 -29.47 12.20
N LEU A 384 -22.57 -29.60 12.76
CA LEU A 384 -23.82 -29.54 11.99
C LEU A 384 -24.17 -28.09 11.64
N CYS A 385 -24.46 -27.82 10.37
CA CYS A 385 -24.63 -26.47 9.83
C CYS A 385 -26.08 -26.20 9.40
N LEU A 386 -26.77 -25.32 10.13
CA LEU A 386 -28.18 -24.94 9.93
C LEU A 386 -28.27 -23.61 9.14
N HIS A 387 -28.85 -23.66 7.94
CA HIS A 387 -28.94 -22.52 7.02
C HIS A 387 -29.95 -21.42 7.43
N GLY A 388 -29.93 -20.26 6.78
CA GLY A 388 -30.92 -19.19 7.02
C GLY A 388 -32.26 -19.41 6.30
N PHE A 389 -33.25 -18.55 6.59
CA PHE A 389 -34.56 -18.57 5.92
C PHE A 389 -34.43 -18.41 4.40
N ARG A 390 -35.25 -19.12 3.62
CA ARG A 390 -35.24 -19.12 2.13
C ARG A 390 -33.88 -19.54 1.52
N GLN A 391 -33.13 -20.38 2.23
CA GLN A 391 -31.88 -21.00 1.75
C GLN A 391 -32.02 -22.53 1.66
N ASN A 392 -30.93 -23.22 1.36
CA ASN A 392 -30.79 -24.66 1.32
C ASN A 392 -29.33 -25.04 1.65
N ALA A 393 -29.06 -26.31 1.92
CA ALA A 393 -27.76 -26.86 2.31
C ALA A 393 -26.66 -26.53 1.29
N SER A 394 -26.96 -26.69 0.00
CA SER A 394 -26.03 -26.39 -1.11
C SER A 394 -25.63 -24.92 -1.14
N GLY A 395 -26.60 -24.01 -1.05
CA GLY A 395 -26.40 -22.57 -1.00
C GLY A 395 -25.61 -22.12 0.24
N PHE A 396 -25.86 -22.74 1.40
CA PHE A 396 -25.11 -22.43 2.62
C PHE A 396 -23.67 -22.97 2.58
N LYS A 397 -23.48 -24.19 2.07
CA LYS A 397 -22.16 -24.81 1.82
C LYS A 397 -21.32 -23.97 0.85
N GLY A 398 -21.93 -23.48 -0.24
CA GLY A 398 -21.26 -22.56 -1.18
C GLY A 398 -20.83 -21.25 -0.51
N ARG A 399 -21.71 -20.64 0.29
CA ARG A 399 -21.43 -19.39 1.03
C ARG A 399 -20.40 -19.53 2.16
N THR A 400 -20.17 -20.74 2.66
CA THR A 400 -19.21 -21.03 3.74
C THR A 400 -17.97 -21.81 3.26
N GLY A 401 -17.83 -22.05 1.95
CA GLY A 401 -16.77 -22.89 1.39
C GLY A 401 -15.35 -22.46 1.74
N SER A 402 -15.08 -21.15 1.85
CA SER A 402 -13.78 -20.66 2.30
C SER A 402 -13.50 -20.92 3.79
N LEU A 403 -14.53 -21.02 4.64
CA LEU A 403 -14.37 -21.44 6.03
C LEU A 403 -14.09 -22.93 6.07
N ALA A 404 -14.89 -23.75 5.38
CA ALA A 404 -14.67 -25.20 5.27
C ALA A 404 -13.25 -25.53 4.80
N LYS A 405 -12.72 -24.83 3.78
CA LYS A 405 -11.35 -25.02 3.29
C LYS A 405 -10.27 -24.69 4.34
N LYS A 406 -10.48 -23.67 5.19
CA LYS A 406 -9.54 -23.31 6.28
C LYS A 406 -9.66 -24.20 7.52
N LEU A 407 -10.87 -24.66 7.82
CA LEU A 407 -11.12 -25.58 8.94
C LEU A 407 -10.82 -27.05 8.61
N ARG A 408 -10.55 -27.41 7.35
CA ARG A 408 -10.42 -28.80 6.86
C ARG A 408 -9.52 -29.74 7.66
N SER A 409 -8.56 -29.21 8.43
CA SER A 409 -7.65 -29.97 9.29
C SER A 409 -8.16 -30.17 10.72
N ILE A 410 -9.11 -29.35 11.20
CA ILE A 410 -9.61 -29.34 12.58
C ILE A 410 -11.11 -29.61 12.71
N ALA A 411 -11.91 -29.35 11.66
CA ALA A 411 -13.34 -29.61 11.66
C ALA A 411 -13.88 -30.06 10.29
N GLU A 412 -14.95 -30.85 10.32
CA GLU A 412 -15.84 -31.20 9.21
C GLU A 412 -17.15 -30.42 9.38
N LEU A 413 -17.61 -29.75 8.32
CA LEU A 413 -18.89 -29.03 8.32
C LEU A 413 -19.93 -29.86 7.55
N VAL A 414 -20.98 -30.31 8.24
CA VAL A 414 -22.07 -31.13 7.67
C VAL A 414 -23.28 -30.24 7.45
N PHE A 415 -23.76 -30.16 6.22
CA PHE A 415 -24.85 -29.26 5.81
C PHE A 415 -26.11 -30.04 5.52
N VAL A 416 -27.23 -29.62 6.11
CA VAL A 416 -28.54 -30.25 5.97
C VAL A 416 -29.59 -29.24 5.53
N ASP A 417 -30.56 -29.70 4.74
CA ASP A 417 -31.73 -28.92 4.36
C ASP A 417 -32.75 -28.93 5.50
N ALA A 418 -33.45 -27.82 5.69
CA ALA A 418 -34.53 -27.76 6.68
C ALA A 418 -35.81 -28.45 6.15
N PRO A 419 -36.66 -29.04 7.00
CA PRO A 419 -37.74 -29.91 6.55
C PRO A 419 -38.95 -29.17 5.94
N HIS A 420 -39.06 -27.85 6.12
CA HIS A 420 -40.18 -27.07 5.61
C HIS A 420 -39.87 -26.51 4.22
N GLU A 421 -40.51 -27.02 3.17
CA GLU A 421 -40.52 -26.39 1.84
C GLU A 421 -41.30 -25.07 1.88
N LEU A 422 -40.73 -24.00 1.32
CA LEU A 422 -41.42 -22.71 1.24
C LEU A 422 -42.08 -22.51 -0.14
N PRO A 423 -43.39 -22.24 -0.22
CA PRO A 423 -43.99 -21.75 -1.45
C PRO A 423 -43.46 -20.34 -1.78
N PHE A 424 -43.38 -20.02 -3.07
CA PHE A 424 -43.21 -18.64 -3.49
C PHE A 424 -44.48 -17.87 -3.15
N ILE A 425 -44.34 -16.77 -2.40
CA ILE A 425 -45.45 -15.89 -2.07
C ILE A 425 -45.71 -14.98 -3.27
N TYR A 426 -46.98 -14.79 -3.56
CA TYR A 426 -47.50 -13.91 -4.60
C TYR A 426 -48.47 -12.89 -3.95
N GLN A 427 -48.75 -11.77 -4.62
CA GLN A 427 -49.74 -10.77 -4.17
C GLN A 427 -50.68 -10.34 -5.32
N PRO A 428 -51.92 -9.91 -5.03
CA PRO A 428 -52.94 -9.68 -6.06
C PRO A 428 -52.82 -8.26 -6.61
N ALA A 429 -53.11 -8.10 -7.90
CA ALA A 429 -53.06 -6.79 -8.54
C ALA A 429 -54.31 -5.97 -8.19
N VAL A 430 -54.22 -5.12 -7.15
CA VAL A 430 -55.18 -4.03 -6.96
C VAL A 430 -54.71 -2.85 -7.82
N SER A 431 -55.50 -2.50 -8.82
CA SER A 431 -55.24 -1.39 -9.74
C SER A 431 -55.65 -0.04 -9.14
N GLU A 432 -54.75 0.92 -9.12
CA GLU A 432 -55.14 2.34 -9.06
C GLU A 432 -55.69 2.76 -10.42
N LEU A 433 -57.02 2.74 -10.57
CA LEU A 433 -57.76 3.58 -11.52
C LEU A 433 -59.24 3.58 -11.15
N GLU A 434 -59.76 4.76 -10.82
CA GLU A 434 -61.18 4.97 -10.53
C GLU A 434 -62.02 4.87 -11.82
N CYS A 435 -63.25 4.34 -11.69
CA CYS A 435 -64.41 4.60 -12.54
C CYS A 435 -64.28 4.35 -14.07
N ARG A 436 -64.80 3.20 -14.55
CA ARG A 436 -66.16 3.13 -15.16
C ARG A 436 -66.57 1.75 -15.70
N ASP A 437 -67.86 1.48 -15.50
CA ASP A 437 -68.81 0.64 -16.22
C ASP A 437 -68.51 -0.83 -16.60
N GLU A 438 -69.48 -1.67 -16.21
CA GLU A 438 -69.63 -3.05 -16.63
C GLU A 438 -69.97 -3.14 -18.13
N SER A 439 -69.38 -4.11 -18.85
CA SER A 439 -70.14 -5.14 -19.57
C SER A 439 -69.26 -6.04 -20.46
N SER A 440 -69.79 -7.24 -20.74
CA SER A 440 -69.35 -8.24 -21.72
C SER A 440 -68.17 -9.19 -21.39
N PHE A 441 -68.55 -10.45 -21.14
CA PHE A 441 -68.10 -11.70 -21.78
C PHE A 441 -66.70 -11.76 -22.47
N SER A 442 -65.96 -12.88 -22.46
CA SER A 442 -66.04 -14.13 -21.70
C SER A 442 -64.85 -15.06 -22.05
N SER A 443 -64.38 -15.83 -21.07
CA SER A 443 -63.76 -17.18 -21.20
C SER A 443 -63.22 -17.68 -22.56
N GLN A 444 -61.90 -17.91 -22.62
CA GLN A 444 -61.26 -19.14 -23.13
C GLN A 444 -59.77 -19.13 -22.71
N GLN A 445 -59.42 -19.74 -21.57
CA GLN A 445 -58.88 -21.11 -21.48
C GLN A 445 -57.68 -21.42 -22.39
N ILE A 446 -56.46 -21.35 -21.83
CA ILE A 446 -55.34 -22.25 -22.18
C ILE A 446 -54.67 -22.69 -20.86
N LEU A 447 -54.37 -23.99 -20.76
CA LEU A 447 -53.81 -24.67 -19.57
C LEU A 447 -52.28 -24.51 -19.45
N PRO A 448 -51.69 -24.71 -18.24
CA PRO A 448 -50.29 -24.36 -17.96
C PRO A 448 -49.27 -25.47 -18.29
N PRO A 449 -47.98 -25.12 -18.46
CA PRO A 449 -46.89 -26.10 -18.52
C PRO A 449 -46.48 -26.60 -17.12
N THR A 450 -46.29 -27.91 -16.99
CA THR A 450 -45.85 -28.60 -15.78
C THR A 450 -44.33 -28.59 -15.62
N VAL A 451 -43.75 -27.61 -14.92
CA VAL A 451 -42.40 -27.75 -14.34
C VAL A 451 -42.33 -27.12 -12.94
N THR A 452 -42.04 -27.95 -11.94
CA THR A 452 -41.88 -27.56 -10.53
C THR A 452 -40.56 -26.83 -10.26
N CYS A 453 -40.61 -25.59 -9.78
CA CYS A 453 -39.45 -24.88 -9.24
C CYS A 453 -39.42 -24.97 -7.69
N ARG A 454 -39.10 -26.15 -7.15
CA ARG A 454 -38.79 -26.33 -5.71
C ARG A 454 -37.31 -26.01 -5.45
N GLY A 455 -36.97 -25.43 -4.31
CA GLY A 455 -35.54 -25.18 -3.99
C GLY A 455 -35.19 -24.27 -2.80
N LYS A 456 -36.12 -23.96 -1.90
CA LYS A 456 -35.87 -23.13 -0.71
C LYS A 456 -36.62 -23.67 0.50
N PHE A 457 -35.92 -23.72 1.63
CA PHE A 457 -36.42 -24.30 2.88
C PHE A 457 -36.37 -23.30 4.06
N ALA A 458 -37.03 -23.66 5.16
CA ALA A 458 -37.00 -22.95 6.44
C ALA A 458 -36.92 -23.91 7.63
N TRP A 459 -36.31 -23.46 8.73
CA TRP A 459 -36.30 -24.20 10.00
C TRP A 459 -37.56 -23.98 10.83
N LEU A 460 -38.28 -22.88 10.59
CA LEU A 460 -39.52 -22.52 11.29
C LEU A 460 -40.46 -21.86 10.29
N ILE A 461 -41.76 -21.97 10.53
CA ILE A 461 -42.83 -21.42 9.70
C ILE A 461 -43.76 -20.53 10.53
N ALA A 462 -44.52 -19.68 9.86
CA ALA A 462 -45.64 -18.98 10.48
C ALA A 462 -46.89 -19.87 10.38
N PRO A 463 -47.90 -19.68 11.27
CA PRO A 463 -49.24 -20.18 11.00
C PRO A 463 -49.78 -19.61 9.67
N ASP A 464 -50.81 -20.27 9.13
CA ASP A 464 -51.44 -20.05 7.81
C ASP A 464 -50.62 -20.50 6.57
N SER A 465 -50.63 -21.80 6.33
CA SER A 465 -50.66 -22.34 4.96
C SER A 465 -51.53 -23.60 4.79
N GLU A 466 -52.67 -23.67 5.51
CA GLU A 466 -53.77 -24.52 5.05
C GLU A 466 -54.37 -23.96 3.76
N GLY A 467 -54.68 -24.85 2.82
CA GLY A 467 -54.67 -24.53 1.39
C GLY A 467 -55.82 -23.63 0.91
N ARG A 468 -55.47 -22.70 0.01
CA ARG A 468 -56.40 -22.14 -1.00
C ARG A 468 -55.71 -22.10 -2.37
N ASN A 469 -56.47 -22.36 -3.43
CA ASN A 469 -55.94 -22.52 -4.78
C ASN A 469 -55.32 -21.23 -5.34
N ALA A 470 -54.23 -21.39 -6.07
CA ALA A 470 -53.35 -20.29 -6.47
C ALA A 470 -53.64 -19.79 -7.91
N THR A 471 -54.54 -18.82 -8.05
CA THR A 471 -54.82 -18.13 -9.33
C THR A 471 -55.15 -16.64 -9.14
N ASP A 472 -54.14 -15.80 -8.86
CA ASP A 472 -54.24 -14.31 -8.98
C ASP A 472 -52.84 -13.63 -8.97
N TRP A 473 -51.83 -14.32 -9.48
CA TRP A 473 -50.49 -14.27 -8.90
C TRP A 473 -49.37 -14.01 -9.93
N LYS A 474 -48.71 -12.85 -9.84
CA LYS A 474 -47.52 -12.50 -10.63
C LYS A 474 -46.26 -12.48 -9.75
N LYS A 475 -45.09 -12.77 -10.34
CA LYS A 475 -43.79 -12.75 -9.64
C LYS A 475 -43.44 -11.31 -9.23
N ALA A 476 -43.31 -11.05 -7.93
CA ALA A 476 -43.04 -9.71 -7.40
C ALA A 476 -41.53 -9.43 -7.25
N ASP A 477 -41.07 -8.32 -7.82
CA ASP A 477 -39.73 -7.75 -7.61
C ASP A 477 -39.75 -6.68 -6.49
N SER A 478 -40.43 -6.99 -5.37
CA SER A 478 -40.53 -6.10 -4.21
C SER A 478 -39.38 -6.34 -3.19
N PRO A 479 -39.01 -5.32 -2.39
CA PRO A 479 -37.99 -5.48 -1.34
C PRO A 479 -38.32 -6.58 -0.32
N PHE A 480 -37.28 -7.17 0.25
CA PHE A 480 -37.35 -8.16 1.34
C PHE A 480 -37.94 -7.54 2.62
N ASP A 481 -39.02 -8.11 3.16
CA ASP A 481 -39.60 -7.72 4.46
C ASP A 481 -38.76 -8.26 5.64
N PRO A 482 -38.12 -7.40 6.45
CA PRO A 482 -37.38 -7.85 7.63
C PRO A 482 -38.28 -8.33 8.78
N LEU A 483 -39.56 -7.99 8.80
CA LEU A 483 -40.47 -8.48 9.85
C LEU A 483 -41.01 -9.89 9.55
N GLN A 484 -40.71 -10.47 8.38
CA GLN A 484 -41.21 -11.78 7.98
C GLN A 484 -40.65 -12.93 8.83
N TYR A 485 -39.37 -12.90 9.20
CA TYR A 485 -38.74 -14.00 9.96
C TYR A 485 -38.99 -13.94 11.47
N GLN A 486 -39.30 -12.76 12.03
CA GLN A 486 -39.62 -12.61 13.46
C GLN A 486 -40.99 -13.22 13.81
N ARG A 487 -41.87 -13.36 12.81
CA ARG A 487 -43.24 -13.90 12.93
C ARG A 487 -43.33 -15.42 12.70
N GLN A 488 -42.21 -16.12 12.59
CA GLN A 488 -42.14 -17.56 12.30
C GLN A 488 -41.79 -18.36 13.57
N THR A 489 -42.80 -18.60 14.39
CA THR A 489 -42.69 -19.25 15.71
C THR A 489 -43.13 -20.72 15.72
N GLU A 490 -43.76 -21.20 14.64
CA GLU A 490 -44.30 -22.56 14.55
C GLU A 490 -43.40 -23.50 13.72
N GLY A 491 -43.74 -24.79 13.71
CA GLY A 491 -42.95 -25.83 13.02
C GLY A 491 -41.71 -26.32 13.78
N PHE A 492 -41.43 -25.80 14.99
CA PHE A 492 -40.30 -26.25 15.83
C PHE A 492 -40.30 -27.76 16.07
N ASN A 493 -41.45 -28.36 16.41
CA ASN A 493 -41.55 -29.80 16.68
C ASN A 493 -41.18 -30.67 15.46
N VAL A 494 -41.55 -30.24 14.24
CA VAL A 494 -41.20 -30.94 12.99
C VAL A 494 -39.70 -30.83 12.75
N SER A 495 -39.12 -29.63 12.91
CA SER A 495 -37.69 -29.40 12.76
C SER A 495 -36.85 -30.09 13.83
N LEU A 496 -37.36 -30.20 15.06
CA LEU A 496 -36.74 -30.97 16.13
C LEU A 496 -36.78 -32.47 15.83
N SER A 497 -37.92 -33.02 15.38
CA SER A 497 -38.03 -34.43 14.99
C SER A 497 -37.11 -34.79 13.80
N TYR A 498 -37.04 -33.90 12.81
CA TYR A 498 -36.08 -34.04 11.70
C TYR A 498 -34.63 -33.99 12.19
N LEU A 499 -34.27 -33.05 13.07
CA LEU A 499 -32.91 -32.97 13.62
C LEU A 499 -32.56 -34.15 14.53
N LYS A 500 -33.52 -34.73 15.28
CA LYS A 500 -33.32 -36.00 16.00
C LYS A 500 -32.95 -37.13 15.03
N THR A 501 -33.61 -37.20 13.88
CA THR A 501 -33.29 -38.16 12.81
C THR A 501 -31.88 -37.93 12.25
N VAL A 502 -31.51 -36.67 11.96
CA VAL A 502 -30.16 -36.30 11.50
C VAL A 502 -29.08 -36.63 12.55
N PHE A 503 -29.31 -36.36 13.84
CA PHE A 503 -28.37 -36.73 14.91
C PHE A 503 -28.22 -38.25 15.05
N SER A 504 -29.31 -39.02 14.86
CA SER A 504 -29.27 -40.49 14.89
C SER A 504 -28.63 -41.13 13.64
N GLN A 505 -28.72 -40.50 12.47
CA GLN A 505 -28.23 -41.06 11.21
C GLN A 505 -26.81 -40.57 10.86
N ASP A 506 -26.59 -39.26 10.95
CA ASP A 506 -25.35 -38.60 10.53
C ASP A 506 -24.44 -38.20 11.70
N GLY A 507 -24.86 -38.40 12.95
CA GLY A 507 -24.07 -38.09 14.15
C GLY A 507 -22.92 -39.07 14.43
N PRO A 508 -22.20 -38.92 15.56
CA PRO A 508 -22.32 -37.84 16.54
C PRO A 508 -21.66 -36.54 16.05
N PHE A 509 -22.21 -35.40 16.50
CA PHE A 509 -21.71 -34.05 16.23
C PHE A 509 -21.05 -33.45 17.49
N ASP A 510 -19.95 -32.72 17.32
CA ASP A 510 -19.26 -32.01 18.39
C ASP A 510 -19.89 -30.64 18.68
N GLY A 511 -20.53 -30.01 17.70
CA GLY A 511 -21.14 -28.69 17.84
C GLY A 511 -22.13 -28.36 16.73
N ILE A 512 -22.85 -27.24 16.89
CA ILE A 512 -23.84 -26.75 15.91
C ILE A 512 -23.45 -25.32 15.48
N LEU A 513 -23.52 -25.05 14.17
CA LEU A 513 -23.36 -23.73 13.58
C LEU A 513 -24.66 -23.31 12.90
N GLY A 514 -25.27 -22.23 13.38
CA GLY A 514 -26.49 -21.67 12.79
C GLY A 514 -26.27 -20.30 12.16
N PHE A 515 -26.99 -20.01 11.08
CA PHE A 515 -27.03 -18.68 10.45
C PHE A 515 -28.46 -18.12 10.36
N SER A 516 -28.70 -16.88 10.81
CA SER A 516 -30.02 -16.24 10.78
C SER A 516 -31.08 -17.12 11.47
N GLN A 517 -32.12 -17.56 10.75
CA GLN A 517 -33.13 -18.50 11.28
C GLN A 517 -32.51 -19.80 11.81
N GLY A 518 -31.45 -20.33 11.19
CA GLY A 518 -30.72 -21.50 11.68
C GLY A 518 -29.97 -21.21 12.99
N ALA A 519 -29.60 -19.96 13.27
CA ALA A 519 -29.03 -19.56 14.58
C ALA A 519 -30.11 -19.46 15.66
N ALA A 520 -31.32 -19.01 15.32
CA ALA A 520 -32.46 -19.07 16.23
C ALA A 520 -32.82 -20.53 16.59
N MET A 521 -32.85 -21.43 15.60
CA MET A 521 -33.06 -22.87 15.81
C MET A 521 -31.95 -23.50 16.68
N ALA A 522 -30.67 -23.19 16.40
CA ALA A 522 -29.56 -23.67 17.21
C ALA A 522 -29.62 -23.20 18.67
N ALA A 523 -30.06 -21.96 18.92
CA ALA A 523 -30.23 -21.44 20.27
C ALA A 523 -31.36 -22.16 21.04
N LEU A 524 -32.47 -22.52 20.38
CA LEU A 524 -33.53 -23.34 20.99
C LEU A 524 -33.01 -24.74 21.39
N LEU A 525 -32.15 -25.36 20.57
CA LEU A 525 -31.50 -26.62 20.94
C LEU A 525 -30.55 -26.46 22.14
N CYS A 526 -29.84 -25.34 22.25
CA CYS A 526 -29.03 -25.03 23.44
C CYS A 526 -29.90 -24.87 24.70
N ALA A 527 -31.04 -24.20 24.61
CA ALA A 527 -31.95 -24.03 25.74
C ALA A 527 -32.57 -25.36 26.21
N GLN A 528 -32.79 -26.31 25.29
CA GLN A 528 -33.39 -27.61 25.60
C GLN A 528 -32.37 -28.74 25.82
N LYS A 529 -31.08 -28.42 25.93
CA LYS A 529 -29.98 -29.40 25.92
C LYS A 529 -30.11 -30.51 26.97
N GLU A 530 -30.51 -30.19 28.20
CA GLU A 530 -30.72 -31.23 29.24
C GLU A 530 -31.99 -32.09 28.99
N ARG A 531 -33.01 -31.54 28.31
CA ARG A 531 -34.22 -32.28 27.91
C ARG A 531 -33.98 -33.22 26.73
N LEU A 532 -33.00 -32.90 25.87
CA LEU A 532 -32.68 -33.62 24.64
C LEU A 532 -31.45 -34.54 24.78
N LYS A 533 -30.89 -34.65 25.99
CA LYS A 533 -29.69 -35.43 26.32
C LYS A 533 -29.84 -36.90 25.93
N GLY A 534 -28.90 -37.44 25.15
CA GLY A 534 -28.97 -38.78 24.58
C GLY A 534 -29.77 -38.90 23.27
N GLU A 535 -30.50 -37.87 22.85
CA GLU A 535 -31.12 -37.78 21.51
C GLU A 535 -30.39 -36.77 20.60
N ILE A 536 -29.98 -35.62 21.16
CA ILE A 536 -29.23 -34.55 20.49
C ILE A 536 -28.12 -34.07 21.42
N ASP A 537 -26.96 -34.72 21.36
CA ASP A 537 -25.78 -34.37 22.16
C ASP A 537 -24.76 -33.57 21.35
N PHE A 538 -24.36 -32.39 21.86
CA PHE A 538 -23.30 -31.55 21.29
C PHE A 538 -22.62 -30.69 22.38
N ARG A 539 -21.38 -30.24 22.14
CA ARG A 539 -20.54 -29.57 23.15
C ARG A 539 -20.66 -28.04 23.11
N PHE A 540 -20.73 -27.43 21.93
CA PHE A 540 -20.74 -25.96 21.77
C PHE A 540 -21.63 -25.51 20.59
N ALA A 541 -21.98 -24.22 20.56
CA ALA A 541 -22.73 -23.59 19.46
C ALA A 541 -22.01 -22.37 18.86
N ILE A 542 -22.22 -22.13 17.56
CA ILE A 542 -21.76 -20.94 16.84
C ILE A 542 -22.99 -20.27 16.21
N LEU A 543 -23.31 -19.06 16.65
CA LEU A 543 -24.56 -18.36 16.33
C LEU A 543 -24.26 -17.11 15.51
N CYS A 544 -24.49 -17.18 14.20
CA CYS A 544 -24.23 -16.09 13.26
C CYS A 544 -25.53 -15.31 12.97
N SER A 545 -25.57 -14.03 13.35
CA SER A 545 -26.71 -13.12 13.17
C SER A 545 -28.04 -13.75 13.62
N GLY A 546 -28.08 -14.37 14.80
CA GLY A 546 -29.31 -14.97 15.33
C GLY A 546 -30.26 -13.95 15.95
N PHE A 547 -31.49 -14.38 16.23
CA PHE A 547 -32.51 -13.63 16.95
C PHE A 547 -33.18 -14.52 18.00
N ALA A 548 -33.66 -13.94 19.10
CA ALA A 548 -34.49 -14.63 20.07
C ALA A 548 -35.91 -14.81 19.50
N LEU A 549 -36.55 -15.93 19.83
CA LEU A 549 -37.94 -16.22 19.47
C LEU A 549 -38.81 -16.18 20.74
N PRO A 550 -40.04 -15.64 20.66
CA PRO A 550 -40.98 -15.63 21.78
C PRO A 550 -41.65 -17.01 21.93
N LEU A 551 -40.88 -18.03 22.32
CA LEU A 551 -41.42 -19.31 22.79
C LEU A 551 -41.52 -19.30 24.31
N ALA A 552 -42.69 -19.70 24.82
CA ALA A 552 -42.93 -19.94 26.25
C ALA A 552 -41.99 -21.01 26.86
N GLU A 553 -41.30 -21.81 26.04
CA GLU A 553 -40.30 -22.78 26.49
C GLU A 553 -38.96 -22.15 26.96
N ILE A 554 -38.76 -20.81 26.84
CA ILE A 554 -37.63 -20.09 27.45
C ILE A 554 -38.01 -19.51 28.84
N GLU A 555 -39.16 -19.90 29.40
CA GLU A 555 -39.47 -19.63 30.80
C GLU A 555 -38.73 -20.59 31.75
N ARG A 556 -37.47 -20.26 32.08
CA ARG A 556 -36.75 -20.44 33.39
C ARG A 556 -35.23 -20.61 33.19
N GLY A 557 -34.49 -19.50 33.23
CA GLY A 557 -33.04 -19.49 33.43
C GLY A 557 -32.21 -19.08 32.21
N LEU A 558 -30.91 -18.85 32.43
CA LEU A 558 -29.93 -18.56 31.39
C LEU A 558 -29.47 -19.87 30.71
N ILE A 559 -29.12 -19.78 29.43
CA ILE A 559 -28.67 -20.91 28.62
C ILE A 559 -27.22 -21.26 28.98
N ASN A 560 -27.04 -22.37 29.69
CA ASN A 560 -25.73 -22.94 30.00
C ASN A 560 -25.24 -23.84 28.86
N CYS A 561 -24.73 -23.23 27.79
CA CYS A 561 -24.04 -23.92 26.72
C CYS A 561 -22.90 -23.03 26.19
N PRO A 562 -21.65 -23.54 26.07
CA PRO A 562 -20.56 -22.78 25.46
C PRO A 562 -20.94 -22.29 24.06
N SER A 563 -20.91 -20.97 23.85
CA SER A 563 -21.38 -20.35 22.62
C SER A 563 -20.44 -19.28 22.09
N LEU A 564 -20.33 -19.19 20.76
CA LEU A 564 -19.69 -18.07 20.07
C LEU A 564 -20.78 -17.30 19.32
N HIS A 565 -21.02 -16.05 19.71
CA HIS A 565 -21.97 -15.18 19.02
C HIS A 565 -21.23 -14.29 18.02
N ILE A 566 -21.69 -14.31 16.77
CA ILE A 566 -21.13 -13.53 15.66
C ILE A 566 -22.23 -12.66 15.08
N TYR A 567 -22.23 -11.40 15.48
CA TYR A 567 -23.01 -10.30 14.91
C TYR A 567 -22.11 -9.06 14.91
N GLY A 568 -22.36 -8.10 14.03
CA GLY A 568 -21.44 -6.97 13.90
C GLY A 568 -21.63 -5.85 14.92
N SER A 569 -20.88 -4.75 14.74
CA SER A 569 -20.69 -3.73 15.79
C SER A 569 -21.67 -2.57 15.75
N VAL A 570 -22.11 -2.15 14.56
CA VAL A 570 -22.86 -0.90 14.36
C VAL A 570 -24.37 -1.13 14.52
N PRO A 571 -25.11 -0.26 15.24
CA PRO A 571 -26.58 -0.27 15.26
C PRO A 571 -27.19 -0.13 13.85
N SER A 572 -28.40 -0.67 13.65
CA SER A 572 -29.27 -0.48 12.47
C SER A 572 -28.69 -0.66 11.05
N LYS A 573 -27.52 -1.30 10.87
CA LYS A 573 -26.92 -1.54 9.54
C LYS A 573 -26.96 -3.00 9.04
N ASP A 574 -27.51 -3.92 9.83
CA ASP A 574 -27.78 -5.28 9.35
C ASP A 574 -29.08 -5.35 8.55
N ARG A 575 -28.99 -5.68 7.26
CA ARG A 575 -30.18 -5.81 6.39
C ARG A 575 -31.06 -7.03 6.66
N GLN A 576 -30.56 -8.01 7.42
CA GLN A 576 -31.26 -9.29 7.61
C GLN A 576 -31.69 -9.59 9.04
N ILE A 577 -30.96 -9.18 10.08
CA ILE A 577 -31.34 -9.36 11.49
C ILE A 577 -30.68 -8.22 12.26
N GLU A 578 -31.42 -7.36 12.96
CA GLU A 578 -30.80 -6.22 13.63
C GLU A 578 -29.78 -6.62 14.71
N ASN A 579 -28.69 -5.85 14.79
CA ASN A 579 -27.64 -5.99 15.81
C ASN A 579 -28.20 -6.07 17.25
N LYS A 580 -29.21 -5.24 17.56
CA LYS A 580 -29.91 -5.24 18.85
C LYS A 580 -30.50 -6.62 19.16
N THR A 581 -31.20 -7.22 18.20
CA THR A 581 -31.83 -8.54 18.34
C THR A 581 -30.80 -9.67 18.49
N SER A 582 -29.63 -9.57 17.84
CA SER A 582 -28.55 -10.53 18.06
C SER A 582 -27.84 -10.36 19.42
N ARG A 583 -27.80 -9.14 19.98
CA ARG A 583 -27.35 -8.90 21.36
C ARG A 583 -28.35 -9.41 22.39
N GLU A 584 -29.64 -9.21 22.16
CA GLU A 584 -30.73 -9.75 22.99
C GLU A 584 -30.62 -11.28 23.06
N LEU A 585 -30.41 -11.96 21.93
CA LEU A 585 -30.13 -13.41 21.91
C LEU A 585 -28.86 -13.79 22.70
N ALA A 586 -27.80 -12.98 22.63
CA ALA A 586 -26.57 -13.24 23.38
C ALA A 586 -26.74 -13.08 24.90
N SER A 587 -27.59 -12.15 25.34
CA SER A 587 -27.90 -11.94 26.77
C SER A 587 -28.71 -13.07 27.41
N LEU A 588 -29.19 -14.04 26.63
CA LEU A 588 -29.85 -15.25 27.14
C LEU A 588 -28.87 -16.34 27.59
N PHE A 589 -27.56 -16.21 27.33
CA PHE A 589 -26.54 -17.18 27.71
C PHE A 589 -25.79 -16.76 28.98
N GLU A 590 -25.32 -17.71 29.79
CA GLU A 590 -24.59 -17.42 31.02
C GLU A 590 -23.27 -16.65 30.80
N ASP A 591 -22.97 -15.70 31.70
CA ASP A 591 -21.70 -14.96 31.71
C ASP A 591 -20.51 -15.92 31.89
N GLY A 592 -19.55 -15.85 30.97
CA GLY A 592 -18.40 -16.76 30.91
C GLY A 592 -18.61 -18.02 30.05
N CYS A 593 -19.86 -18.37 29.72
CA CYS A 593 -20.17 -19.39 28.71
C CYS A 593 -20.26 -18.79 27.29
N SER A 594 -20.54 -17.48 27.18
CA SER A 594 -20.62 -16.76 25.91
C SER A 594 -19.30 -16.05 25.53
N GLY A 595 -18.83 -16.30 24.32
CA GLY A 595 -17.77 -15.52 23.67
C GLY A 595 -18.38 -14.54 22.66
N ILE A 596 -18.22 -13.23 22.88
CA ILE A 596 -18.64 -12.22 21.91
C ILE A 596 -17.54 -12.00 20.87
N GLY A 597 -17.71 -12.60 19.69
CA GLY A 597 -16.94 -12.25 18.51
C GLY A 597 -17.40 -10.91 17.98
N ARG A 598 -16.86 -9.80 18.50
CA ARG A 598 -17.14 -8.45 17.98
C ARG A 598 -16.65 -8.37 16.54
N CYS A 599 -17.56 -8.55 15.59
CA CYS A 599 -17.30 -8.21 14.19
C CYS A 599 -17.42 -6.70 14.05
N ALA A 600 -16.30 -5.98 13.92
CA ALA A 600 -16.40 -4.61 13.45
C ALA A 600 -17.05 -4.64 12.06
N TYR A 601 -18.29 -4.13 11.94
CA TYR A 601 -18.88 -3.89 10.63
C TYR A 601 -18.09 -2.74 10.00
N SER A 602 -17.03 -3.10 9.27
CA SER A 602 -16.58 -2.30 8.15
C SER A 602 -17.71 -2.32 7.13
N THR A 603 -18.61 -1.38 7.32
CA THR A 603 -19.47 -0.91 6.26
C THR A 603 -18.58 -0.45 5.12
N ASN A 604 -19.03 -0.61 3.87
CA ASN A 604 -18.35 0.07 2.75
C ASN A 604 -18.43 1.61 2.89
N LYS A 605 -19.25 2.13 3.82
CA LYS A 605 -18.90 3.37 4.54
C LYS A 605 -17.65 3.13 5.37
N VAL A 606 -16.51 3.35 4.73
CA VAL A 606 -15.38 4.07 5.32
C VAL A 606 -15.93 5.05 6.36
N HIS A 607 -15.53 4.89 7.63
CA HIS A 607 -15.86 5.83 8.67
C HIS A 607 -14.79 6.93 8.66
N ASP A 608 -15.20 8.13 8.27
CA ASP A 608 -14.40 9.32 8.50
C ASP A 608 -14.43 9.65 10.00
N ILE A 609 -13.27 10.03 10.52
CA ILE A 609 -13.04 10.39 11.93
C ILE A 609 -12.54 11.84 12.06
N GLY A 610 -12.70 12.64 11.01
CA GLY A 610 -12.18 14.00 10.89
C GLY A 610 -10.73 14.08 10.38
N GLN A 611 -10.05 12.94 10.19
CA GLN A 611 -8.70 12.91 9.63
C GLN A 611 -8.48 11.69 8.72
N PRO A 612 -7.46 11.75 7.83
CA PRO A 612 -7.06 10.61 7.02
C PRO A 612 -6.71 9.36 7.85
N THR A 613 -7.18 8.21 7.39
CA THR A 613 -6.90 6.86 7.90
C THR A 613 -6.59 5.94 6.71
N PRO A 614 -6.01 4.75 6.93
CA PRO A 614 -5.81 3.77 5.85
C PRO A 614 -7.11 3.36 5.13
N ALA A 615 -8.26 3.46 5.82
CA ALA A 615 -9.57 3.20 5.24
C ALA A 615 -10.13 4.37 4.42
N THR A 616 -9.91 5.63 4.84
CA THR A 616 -10.38 6.82 4.10
C THR A 616 -9.44 7.20 2.95
N HIS A 617 -8.13 7.03 3.13
CA HIS A 617 -7.10 7.46 2.18
C HIS A 617 -6.02 6.37 2.00
N PRO A 618 -6.35 5.18 1.44
CA PRO A 618 -5.39 4.08 1.22
C PRO A 618 -4.25 4.42 0.25
N GLN A 619 -4.38 5.49 -0.54
CA GLN A 619 -3.34 6.06 -1.38
C GLN A 619 -2.32 6.91 -0.60
N LEU A 620 -2.64 7.31 0.64
CA LEU A 620 -1.85 8.20 1.49
C LEU A 620 -1.31 7.50 2.75
N LEU A 621 -2.13 6.66 3.40
CA LEU A 621 -1.74 5.87 4.58
C LEU A 621 -1.81 4.37 4.28
N LYS A 622 -0.84 3.62 4.79
CA LYS A 622 -0.86 2.15 4.76
C LYS A 622 -1.57 1.58 5.99
N GLU A 623 -2.11 0.37 5.87
CA GLU A 623 -2.69 -0.35 7.01
C GLU A 623 -1.69 -0.45 8.16
N GLY A 624 -2.06 0.07 9.34
CA GLY A 624 -1.19 0.17 10.53
C GLY A 624 -0.57 1.56 10.78
N GLU A 625 -0.59 2.47 9.80
CA GLU A 625 -0.19 3.88 9.97
C GLU A 625 -1.32 4.70 10.63
N ILE A 626 -0.99 5.57 11.60
CA ILE A 626 -1.95 6.52 12.23
C ILE A 626 -1.89 7.87 11.52
N THR A 627 -0.69 8.30 11.14
CA THR A 627 -0.42 9.42 10.24
C THR A 627 0.50 8.92 9.12
N PRO A 628 0.51 9.54 7.93
CA PRO A 628 1.25 9.03 6.78
C PRO A 628 2.73 8.77 7.10
N GLY A 629 3.16 7.52 6.94
CA GLY A 629 4.52 7.09 7.24
C GLY A 629 4.86 6.78 8.71
N ILE A 630 4.03 7.19 9.69
CA ILE A 630 4.26 6.87 11.11
C ILE A 630 3.28 5.79 11.59
N THR A 631 3.85 4.69 12.08
CA THR A 631 3.11 3.49 12.48
C THR A 631 2.45 3.62 13.86
N THR A 632 1.41 2.80 14.08
CA THR A 632 0.77 2.62 15.39
C THR A 632 1.80 2.23 16.46
N GLU A 633 2.70 1.32 16.12
CA GLU A 633 3.77 0.81 16.98
C GLU A 633 4.77 1.91 17.35
N GLU A 634 5.08 2.83 16.42
CA GLU A 634 5.96 3.97 16.71
C GLU A 634 5.30 4.97 17.67
N TYR A 635 4.02 5.28 17.51
CA TYR A 635 3.28 6.10 18.48
C TYR A 635 3.24 5.47 19.87
N ILE A 636 3.01 4.16 19.97
CA ILE A 636 3.09 3.42 21.25
C ILE A 636 4.51 3.49 21.84
N SER A 637 5.54 3.35 21.01
CA SER A 637 6.95 3.48 21.43
C SER A 637 7.30 4.89 21.94
N ARG A 638 6.82 5.96 21.28
CA ARG A 638 6.95 7.35 21.74
C ARG A 638 6.32 7.53 23.12
N ARG A 639 5.11 7.00 23.35
CA ARG A 639 4.44 7.02 24.66
C ARG A 639 5.21 6.25 25.74
N LYS A 640 5.73 5.07 25.42
CA LYS A 640 6.56 4.28 26.35
C LYS A 640 7.82 5.04 26.77
N ARG A 641 8.55 5.63 25.81
CA ARG A 641 9.75 6.45 26.11
C ARG A 641 9.41 7.69 26.95
N LEU A 642 8.25 8.33 26.73
CA LEU A 642 7.82 9.44 27.61
C LEU A 642 7.52 8.97 29.03
N LEU A 643 6.89 7.80 29.21
CA LEU A 643 6.70 7.21 30.54
C LEU A 643 8.04 6.89 31.22
N GLU A 644 9.02 6.35 30.49
CA GLU A 644 10.37 6.08 30.99
C GLU A 644 11.14 7.35 31.44
N LEU A 645 10.82 8.52 30.88
CA LEU A 645 11.37 9.82 31.32
C LEU A 645 10.57 10.48 32.47
N LEU A 646 9.30 10.09 32.66
CA LEU A 646 8.46 10.63 33.72
C LEU A 646 8.80 9.97 35.07
N PRO A 647 8.96 10.73 36.17
CA PRO A 647 9.14 10.15 37.50
C PRO A 647 7.96 9.24 37.88
N GLU A 648 8.20 8.22 38.71
CA GLU A 648 7.14 7.30 39.15
C GLU A 648 5.91 8.03 39.70
N LYS A 649 4.73 7.51 39.37
CA LYS A 649 3.41 8.10 39.68
C LYS A 649 3.17 9.52 39.15
N SER A 650 3.97 10.01 38.19
CA SER A 650 3.67 11.27 37.50
C SER A 650 2.59 11.10 36.44
N LEU A 651 1.90 12.20 36.13
CA LEU A 651 1.03 12.33 34.95
C LEU A 651 1.55 13.44 34.03
N ALA A 652 1.50 13.21 32.71
CA ALA A 652 1.60 14.24 31.69
C ALA A 652 0.21 14.58 31.16
N ILE A 653 -0.11 15.88 31.06
CA ILE A 653 -1.36 16.41 30.49
C ILE A 653 -0.99 17.23 29.25
N ILE A 654 -1.53 16.87 28.09
CA ILE A 654 -1.21 17.48 26.79
C ILE A 654 -2.52 17.85 26.12
N ALA A 655 -2.77 19.15 25.94
CA ALA A 655 -3.94 19.63 25.21
C ALA A 655 -3.61 19.83 23.73
N ALA A 656 -4.59 19.57 22.87
CA ALA A 656 -4.53 19.92 21.46
C ALA A 656 -4.41 21.45 21.27
N ALA A 657 -3.87 21.87 20.13
CA ALA A 657 -3.84 23.28 19.77
C ALA A 657 -5.27 23.87 19.67
N PRO A 658 -5.46 25.14 20.05
CA PRO A 658 -6.71 25.86 19.83
C PRO A 658 -6.88 26.19 18.33
N VAL A 659 -8.14 26.24 17.88
CA VAL A 659 -8.47 26.82 16.57
C VAL A 659 -8.20 28.33 16.63
N LYS A 660 -7.33 28.83 15.74
CA LYS A 660 -7.02 30.27 15.63
C LYS A 660 -7.95 30.91 14.62
N MET A 661 -8.56 32.04 14.98
CA MET A 661 -9.47 32.78 14.12
C MET A 661 -8.75 33.88 13.33
N MET A 662 -9.02 33.98 12.02
CA MET A 662 -8.58 35.08 11.15
C MET A 662 -9.51 36.29 11.29
N THR A 663 -10.82 36.03 11.37
CA THR A 663 -11.87 36.96 11.78
C THR A 663 -12.88 36.19 12.64
N ASP A 664 -13.82 36.87 13.29
CA ASP A 664 -14.75 36.31 14.30
C ASP A 664 -15.42 34.97 13.93
N VAL A 665 -15.63 34.69 12.64
CA VAL A 665 -16.26 33.44 12.13
C VAL A 665 -15.40 32.67 11.12
N VAL A 666 -14.20 33.14 10.77
CA VAL A 666 -13.32 32.49 9.77
C VAL A 666 -12.06 31.97 10.45
N PRO A 667 -11.85 30.64 10.56
CA PRO A 667 -10.62 30.08 11.12
C PRO A 667 -9.44 30.14 10.14
N TYR A 668 -8.23 30.23 10.68
CA TYR A 668 -7.01 29.85 9.94
C TYR A 668 -6.97 28.32 9.75
N THR A 669 -6.26 27.85 8.71
CA THR A 669 -6.03 26.42 8.48
C THR A 669 -5.39 25.77 9.70
N PHE A 670 -6.13 24.91 10.39
CA PHE A 670 -5.71 24.29 11.64
C PHE A 670 -4.32 23.64 11.53
N ARG A 671 -3.50 23.82 12.56
CA ARG A 671 -2.24 23.11 12.76
C ARG A 671 -2.22 22.60 14.20
N GLN A 672 -1.92 21.33 14.36
CA GLN A 672 -1.82 20.71 15.69
C GLN A 672 -0.56 21.19 16.42
N ASP A 673 -0.61 21.13 17.75
CA ASP A 673 0.58 21.22 18.60
C ASP A 673 1.51 20.02 18.36
N ALA A 674 2.81 20.28 18.21
CA ALA A 674 3.75 19.24 17.81
C ALA A 674 3.91 18.16 18.89
N ASP A 675 3.84 18.50 20.18
CA ASP A 675 3.91 17.50 21.27
C ASP A 675 2.63 16.64 21.33
N TYR A 676 1.46 17.26 21.25
CA TYR A 676 0.19 16.54 21.16
C TYR A 676 0.16 15.59 19.95
N LEU A 677 0.59 16.07 18.77
CA LEU A 677 0.65 15.27 17.55
C LEU A 677 1.68 14.14 17.67
N TYR A 678 2.86 14.40 18.25
CA TYR A 678 3.94 13.40 18.43
C TYR A 678 3.52 12.23 19.33
N ILE A 679 2.70 12.49 20.35
CA ILE A 679 2.27 11.51 21.35
C ILE A 679 1.00 10.74 20.93
N THR A 680 0.09 11.38 20.19
CA THR A 680 -1.25 10.83 19.90
C THR A 680 -1.49 10.45 18.44
N GLY A 681 -0.88 11.15 17.48
CA GLY A 681 -1.25 11.07 16.05
C GLY A 681 -2.60 11.72 15.70
N CYS A 682 -3.25 12.38 16.65
CA CYS A 682 -4.53 13.05 16.46
C CYS A 682 -4.34 14.46 15.87
N GLN A 683 -4.91 14.69 14.68
CA GLN A 683 -4.84 15.94 13.93
C GLN A 683 -6.05 16.86 14.17
N GLN A 684 -6.89 16.53 15.16
CA GLN A 684 -8.14 17.26 15.46
C GLN A 684 -7.98 18.22 16.66
N PRO A 685 -8.69 19.36 16.66
CA PRO A 685 -8.67 20.32 17.76
C PRO A 685 -9.42 19.82 19.01
N GLY A 686 -9.24 20.52 20.14
CA GLY A 686 -10.13 20.44 21.31
C GLY A 686 -10.01 19.21 22.22
N GLY A 687 -9.18 18.22 21.87
CA GLY A 687 -8.91 17.06 22.75
C GLY A 687 -7.86 17.33 23.83
N VAL A 688 -7.91 16.57 24.93
CA VAL A 688 -6.88 16.55 25.98
C VAL A 688 -6.41 15.11 26.21
N ALA A 689 -5.11 14.86 26.02
CA ALA A 689 -4.47 13.59 26.29
C ALA A 689 -3.82 13.62 27.68
N VAL A 690 -3.96 12.53 28.43
CA VAL A 690 -3.33 12.32 29.73
C VAL A 690 -2.57 11.01 29.69
N LEU A 691 -1.27 11.05 29.96
CA LEU A 691 -0.38 9.89 29.93
C LEU A 691 0.17 9.62 31.33
N GLY A 692 0.06 8.38 31.80
CA GLY A 692 0.56 8.01 33.13
C GLY A 692 0.75 6.50 33.30
N HIS A 693 1.70 6.13 34.16
CA HIS A 693 2.12 4.74 34.40
C HIS A 693 0.95 3.78 34.71
N GLU A 694 -0.04 4.24 35.50
CA GLU A 694 -1.18 3.42 35.93
C GLU A 694 -2.38 3.44 34.95
N CYS A 695 -2.42 4.41 34.01
CA CYS A 695 -3.59 4.63 33.16
C CYS A 695 -3.33 4.47 31.66
N GLY A 696 -2.07 4.35 31.23
CA GLY A 696 -1.69 4.41 29.82
C GLY A 696 -1.97 5.79 29.24
N LEU A 697 -2.32 5.84 27.96
CA LEU A 697 -2.92 6.99 27.31
C LEU A 697 -4.43 7.02 27.60
N CYS A 698 -4.87 8.06 28.29
CA CYS A 698 -6.26 8.43 28.46
C CYS A 698 -6.56 9.66 27.59
N MET A 699 -7.55 9.61 26.69
CA MET A 699 -7.92 10.76 25.85
C MET A 699 -9.33 11.28 26.15
N PHE A 700 -9.42 12.56 26.47
CA PHE A 700 -10.68 13.30 26.53
C PHE A 700 -10.93 13.93 25.16
N MET A 701 -12.00 13.50 24.49
CA MET A 701 -12.29 13.84 23.09
C MET A 701 -13.53 14.75 22.97
N PRO A 702 -13.56 15.71 22.03
CA PRO A 702 -14.74 16.52 21.76
C PRO A 702 -15.97 15.67 21.41
N GLU A 703 -17.14 16.26 21.58
CA GLU A 703 -18.40 15.68 21.13
C GLU A 703 -19.02 16.59 20.07
N ALA A 704 -19.19 16.07 18.86
CA ALA A 704 -19.85 16.81 17.79
C ALA A 704 -21.37 16.57 17.82
N THR A 705 -22.13 17.66 17.75
CA THR A 705 -23.55 17.60 17.40
C THR A 705 -23.70 17.41 15.89
N ARG A 706 -24.92 17.09 15.42
CA ARG A 706 -25.21 17.08 13.98
C ARG A 706 -24.97 18.43 13.30
N HIS A 707 -25.07 19.53 14.06
CA HIS A 707 -24.81 20.86 13.53
C HIS A 707 -23.31 21.03 13.26
N ASP A 708 -22.46 20.67 14.23
CA ASP A 708 -21.01 20.78 14.10
C ASP A 708 -20.50 19.98 12.90
N VAL A 709 -20.99 18.75 12.71
CA VAL A 709 -20.61 17.90 11.57
C VAL A 709 -20.99 18.51 10.21
N ILE A 710 -22.13 19.22 10.12
CA ILE A 710 -22.56 19.90 8.89
C ILE A 710 -21.63 21.09 8.53
N TRP A 711 -21.08 21.78 9.53
CA TRP A 711 -20.26 22.98 9.31
C TRP A 711 -18.74 22.71 9.27
N GLN A 712 -18.26 21.73 10.05
CA GLN A 712 -16.83 21.52 10.33
C GLN A 712 -16.33 20.14 9.85
N GLY A 713 -17.23 19.24 9.46
CA GLY A 713 -16.92 17.84 9.13
C GLY A 713 -16.98 16.91 10.34
N GLU A 714 -16.72 15.62 10.10
CA GLU A 714 -16.67 14.63 11.18
C GLU A 714 -15.55 14.98 12.19
N VAL A 715 -15.75 14.63 13.46
CA VAL A 715 -14.81 14.94 14.55
C VAL A 715 -14.37 13.66 15.25
N ALA A 716 -13.09 13.55 15.57
CA ALA A 716 -12.55 12.39 16.30
C ALA A 716 -13.16 12.31 17.72
N GLY A 717 -14.16 11.45 17.89
CA GLY A 717 -14.78 11.16 19.17
C GLY A 717 -14.03 10.09 20.00
N VAL A 718 -14.68 9.67 21.09
CA VAL A 718 -14.19 8.63 22.03
C VAL A 718 -13.79 7.34 21.32
N ASP A 719 -14.61 6.89 20.36
CA ASP A 719 -14.35 5.65 19.60
C ASP A 719 -13.08 5.77 18.76
N ALA A 720 -12.83 6.93 18.14
CA ALA A 720 -11.62 7.17 17.35
C ALA A 720 -10.35 7.14 18.21
N ALA A 721 -10.41 7.62 19.45
CA ALA A 721 -9.28 7.55 20.38
C ALA A 721 -8.88 6.12 20.75
N VAL A 722 -9.85 5.24 21.00
CA VAL A 722 -9.58 3.82 21.32
C VAL A 722 -9.20 3.05 20.05
N GLU A 723 -9.98 3.18 18.98
CA GLU A 723 -9.82 2.35 17.78
C GLU A 723 -8.67 2.80 16.87
N THR A 724 -8.40 4.10 16.76
CA THR A 724 -7.35 4.66 15.88
C THR A 724 -6.09 5.02 16.67
N PHE A 725 -6.18 5.92 17.65
CA PHE A 725 -5.01 6.44 18.38
C PHE A 725 -4.44 5.47 19.44
N LYS A 726 -5.15 4.36 19.68
CA LYS A 726 -4.82 3.30 20.66
C LYS A 726 -4.66 3.85 22.07
N ALA A 727 -5.60 4.69 22.49
CA ALA A 727 -5.76 5.07 23.88
C ALA A 727 -6.33 3.89 24.69
N GLU A 728 -5.68 3.55 25.80
CA GLU A 728 -6.16 2.53 26.75
C GLU A 728 -7.48 2.94 27.40
N LYS A 729 -7.74 4.25 27.52
CA LYS A 729 -9.01 4.82 27.99
C LYS A 729 -9.37 6.04 27.15
N ALA A 730 -10.67 6.27 26.92
CA ALA A 730 -11.14 7.50 26.34
C ALA A 730 -12.48 7.92 26.94
N TYR A 731 -12.71 9.23 27.03
CA TYR A 731 -13.91 9.82 27.60
C TYR A 731 -14.34 11.06 26.80
N PRO A 732 -15.62 11.45 26.85
CA PRO A 732 -16.05 12.74 26.30
C PRO A 732 -15.43 13.92 27.07
N MET A 733 -15.17 15.04 26.41
CA MET A 733 -14.61 16.25 27.04
C MET A 733 -15.44 16.75 28.23
N ARG A 734 -16.78 16.62 28.20
CA ARG A 734 -17.65 16.94 29.36
C ARG A 734 -17.35 16.13 30.63
N LYS A 735 -16.63 15.01 30.52
CA LYS A 735 -16.20 14.15 31.64
C LYS A 735 -14.80 14.45 32.15
N LEU A 736 -14.08 15.41 31.56
CA LEU A 736 -12.76 15.82 32.04
C LEU A 736 -12.82 16.31 33.50
N CYS A 737 -13.74 17.22 33.82
CA CYS A 737 -13.89 17.76 35.18
C CYS A 737 -14.34 16.72 36.22
N ASP A 738 -14.97 15.61 35.80
CA ASP A 738 -15.37 14.51 36.69
C ASP A 738 -14.20 13.57 37.00
N ILE A 739 -13.34 13.29 36.01
CA ILE A 739 -12.37 12.17 36.05
C ILE A 739 -10.94 12.67 36.32
N LEU A 740 -10.52 13.76 35.65
CA LEU A 740 -9.16 14.28 35.77
C LEU A 740 -8.78 14.67 37.21
N PRO A 741 -9.68 15.21 38.07
CA PRO A 741 -9.29 15.55 39.43
C PRO A 741 -8.80 14.38 40.26
N ASP A 742 -9.37 13.19 40.11
CA ASP A 742 -8.96 12.01 40.87
C ASP A 742 -7.64 11.43 40.34
N MET A 743 -7.41 11.50 39.02
CA MET A 743 -6.10 11.22 38.43
C MET A 743 -5.02 12.17 39.01
N ILE A 744 -5.31 13.47 39.08
CA ILE A 744 -4.41 14.49 39.64
C ILE A 744 -4.13 14.25 41.13
N LYS A 745 -5.12 13.84 41.92
CA LYS A 745 -4.94 13.50 43.35
C LYS A 745 -4.02 12.28 43.53
N GLY A 746 -4.18 11.25 42.70
CA GLY A 746 -3.36 10.03 42.74
C GLY A 746 -1.90 10.22 42.31
N SER A 747 -1.59 11.28 41.56
CA SER A 747 -0.23 11.50 41.04
C SER A 747 0.76 12.02 42.09
N SER A 748 2.05 11.78 41.88
CA SER A 748 3.16 12.37 42.65
C SER A 748 3.61 13.73 42.10
N LYS A 749 3.61 13.89 40.77
CA LYS A 749 3.93 15.12 40.02
C LYS A 749 3.01 15.28 38.81
N LEU A 750 2.85 16.51 38.34
CA LEU A 750 2.14 16.83 37.11
C LEU A 750 3.10 17.50 36.12
N PHE A 751 3.07 17.07 34.87
CA PHE A 751 3.73 17.71 33.76
C PHE A 751 2.67 18.17 32.76
N HIS A 752 2.79 19.37 32.19
CA HIS A 752 1.94 19.77 31.08
C HIS A 752 2.67 20.66 30.09
N ASN A 753 2.24 20.65 28.82
CA ASN A 753 2.69 21.67 27.88
C ASN A 753 2.08 23.01 28.33
N MET A 754 2.94 24.00 28.61
CA MET A 754 2.49 25.34 29.01
C MET A 754 1.90 26.14 27.85
N GLN A 755 2.28 25.86 26.60
CA GLN A 755 1.85 26.62 25.42
C GLN A 755 0.41 26.30 24.98
N THR A 756 -0.04 25.05 25.17
CA THR A 756 -1.42 24.62 24.88
C THR A 756 -2.32 24.53 26.10
N ALA A 757 -1.83 24.97 27.27
CA ALA A 757 -2.58 24.89 28.52
C ALA A 757 -3.96 25.56 28.41
N THR A 758 -5.02 24.83 28.76
CA THR A 758 -6.41 25.30 28.65
C THR A 758 -7.05 25.48 30.03
N PRO A 759 -7.82 26.57 30.27
CA PRO A 759 -8.64 26.77 31.47
C PRO A 759 -9.40 25.52 31.92
N THR A 760 -9.89 24.72 30.97
CA THR A 760 -10.67 23.49 31.19
C THR A 760 -10.03 22.51 32.19
N TYR A 761 -8.70 22.47 32.29
CA TYR A 761 -8.01 21.71 33.34
C TYR A 761 -7.17 22.56 34.28
N THR A 762 -6.67 23.73 33.85
CA THR A 762 -5.82 24.57 34.71
C THR A 762 -6.60 25.28 35.80
N GLU A 763 -7.89 25.56 35.62
CA GLU A 763 -8.76 26.17 36.63
C GLU A 763 -9.32 25.16 37.64
N LEU A 764 -9.06 23.86 37.45
CA LEU A 764 -9.45 22.85 38.43
C LEU A 764 -8.73 23.10 39.76
N ASP A 765 -9.50 23.15 40.84
CA ASP A 765 -9.08 23.30 42.23
C ASP A 765 -7.82 22.48 42.59
N VAL A 766 -7.78 21.23 42.14
CA VAL A 766 -6.67 20.30 42.42
C VAL A 766 -5.43 20.57 41.57
N PHE A 767 -5.58 21.15 40.38
CA PHE A 767 -4.46 21.60 39.54
C PHE A 767 -3.85 22.87 40.14
N GLN A 768 -4.67 23.85 40.53
CA GLN A 768 -4.22 25.07 41.21
C GLN A 768 -3.48 24.75 42.51
N LYS A 769 -4.01 23.85 43.35
CA LYS A 769 -3.33 23.36 44.57
C LYS A 769 -2.00 22.64 44.26
N ALA A 770 -1.92 21.89 43.15
CA ALA A 770 -0.67 21.28 42.68
C ALA A 770 0.34 22.33 42.16
N ALA A 771 -0.11 23.39 41.49
CA ALA A 771 0.75 24.46 41.01
C ALA A 771 1.36 25.25 42.18
N LEU A 772 0.53 25.65 43.16
CA LEU A 772 0.96 26.37 44.36
C LEU A 772 1.96 25.59 45.23
N THR A 773 1.88 24.26 45.20
CA THR A 773 2.83 23.37 45.91
C THR A 773 4.07 23.00 45.09
N GLY A 774 4.23 23.58 43.89
CA GLY A 774 5.37 23.31 43.00
C GLY A 774 5.38 21.90 42.39
N LYS A 775 4.26 21.16 42.48
CA LYS A 775 4.05 19.80 41.94
C LYS A 775 3.90 19.81 40.42
N VAL A 776 3.46 20.93 39.85
CA VAL A 776 3.35 21.16 38.40
C VAL A 776 4.72 21.54 37.81
N LYS A 777 5.02 20.98 36.64
CA LYS A 777 6.22 21.23 35.81
C LYS A 777 5.84 21.35 34.34
N ASP A 778 6.69 22.01 33.57
CA ASP A 778 6.57 22.03 32.12
C ASP A 778 7.01 20.67 31.54
N LEU A 779 6.19 20.14 30.63
CA LEU A 779 6.45 18.90 29.89
C LEU A 779 7.46 19.10 28.76
N SER A 780 7.58 20.32 28.22
CA SER A 780 8.33 20.62 26.99
C SER A 780 9.77 20.13 27.00
N SER A 781 10.44 20.15 28.16
CA SER A 781 11.79 19.58 28.32
C SER A 781 11.86 18.08 28.02
N LEU A 782 10.86 17.29 28.42
CA LEU A 782 10.83 15.83 28.22
C LEU A 782 10.40 15.45 26.80
N THR A 783 9.47 16.19 26.19
CA THR A 783 9.05 15.95 24.81
C THR A 783 10.11 16.38 23.81
N HIS A 784 10.82 17.48 24.06
CA HIS A 784 11.96 17.90 23.23
C HIS A 784 13.10 16.86 23.28
N GLU A 785 13.39 16.22 24.42
CA GLU A 785 14.35 15.11 24.49
C GLU A 785 13.98 13.92 23.56
N LEU A 786 12.69 13.64 23.39
CA LEU A 786 12.20 12.59 22.50
C LEU A 786 12.24 12.99 21.02
N ARG A 787 11.89 14.25 20.72
CA ARG A 787 11.84 14.83 19.36
C ARG A 787 13.21 15.22 18.80
N TRP A 788 14.22 15.39 19.66
CA TRP A 788 15.56 15.82 19.26
C TRP A 788 16.24 14.83 18.30
N ILE A 789 16.13 13.52 18.59
CA ILE A 789 16.68 12.42 17.77
C ILE A 789 15.55 11.76 16.99
N LYS A 790 15.63 11.80 15.66
CA LYS A 790 14.58 11.37 14.74
C LYS A 790 14.65 9.85 14.47
N SER A 791 13.49 9.20 14.44
CA SER A 791 13.35 7.82 13.97
C SER A 791 13.60 7.71 12.44
N PRO A 792 13.88 6.51 11.91
CA PRO A 792 13.99 6.29 10.46
C PRO A 792 12.74 6.70 9.66
N ALA A 793 11.55 6.66 10.27
CA ALA A 793 10.30 7.11 9.63
C ALA A 793 10.21 8.64 9.60
N GLU A 794 10.60 9.31 10.68
CA GLU A 794 10.69 10.77 10.76
C GLU A 794 11.70 11.32 9.74
N LEU A 795 12.90 10.71 9.66
CA LEU A 795 13.93 11.06 8.68
C LEU A 795 13.51 10.78 7.23
N LYS A 796 12.52 9.91 6.99
CA LYS A 796 11.95 9.72 5.65
C LYS A 796 11.04 10.90 5.29
N LEU A 797 10.18 11.34 6.20
CA LEU A 797 9.29 12.50 6.00
C LEU A 797 10.08 13.80 5.83
N MET A 798 11.14 14.01 6.63
CA MET A 798 12.02 15.18 6.48
C MET A 798 12.73 15.20 5.12
N ARG A 799 13.29 14.06 4.65
CA ARG A 799 13.88 13.97 3.30
C ARG A 799 12.87 14.26 2.19
N GLU A 800 11.62 13.82 2.36
CA GLU A 800 10.55 14.10 1.40
C GLU A 800 10.17 15.59 1.40
N ALA A 801 10.06 16.23 2.57
CA ALA A 801 9.84 17.68 2.70
C ALA A 801 10.99 18.49 2.05
N ALA A 802 12.25 18.17 2.39
CA ALA A 802 13.43 18.81 1.81
C ALA A 802 13.45 18.67 0.28
N SER A 803 13.10 17.48 -0.25
CA SER A 803 13.01 17.26 -1.70
C SER A 803 11.91 18.09 -2.36
N ILE A 804 10.74 18.23 -1.73
CA ILE A 804 9.64 19.08 -2.22
C ILE A 804 10.12 20.53 -2.34
N VAL A 805 10.71 21.08 -1.27
CA VAL A 805 11.12 22.49 -1.25
C VAL A 805 12.29 22.76 -2.20
N CYS A 806 13.26 21.83 -2.32
CA CYS A 806 14.33 21.94 -3.31
C CYS A 806 13.80 21.98 -4.75
N GLN A 807 12.88 21.08 -5.11
CA GLN A 807 12.29 21.05 -6.45
C GLN A 807 11.43 22.29 -6.74
N GLY A 808 10.67 22.77 -5.75
CA GLY A 808 9.86 23.97 -5.89
C GLY A 808 10.70 25.24 -5.99
N LEU A 809 11.79 25.34 -5.21
CA LEU A 809 12.70 26.46 -5.26
C LEU A 809 13.49 26.46 -6.59
N LEU A 810 13.92 25.29 -7.08
CA LEU A 810 14.53 25.16 -8.40
C LEU A 810 13.61 25.72 -9.51
N GLN A 811 12.32 25.35 -9.51
CA GLN A 811 11.35 25.91 -10.44
C GLN A 811 11.13 27.42 -10.25
N THR A 812 11.18 27.90 -9.01
CA THR A 812 11.05 29.34 -8.69
C THR A 812 12.25 30.15 -9.20
N VAL A 813 13.48 29.65 -9.02
CA VAL A 813 14.71 30.25 -9.58
C VAL A 813 14.59 30.36 -11.10
N LEU A 814 14.23 29.28 -11.79
CA LEU A 814 14.07 29.25 -13.25
C LEU A 814 13.07 30.28 -13.79
N HIS A 815 11.98 30.54 -13.05
CA HIS A 815 10.96 31.52 -13.44
C HIS A 815 11.29 32.96 -13.00
N SER A 816 12.27 33.16 -12.12
CA SER A 816 12.53 34.46 -11.49
C SER A 816 12.94 35.57 -12.47
N LYS A 817 13.54 35.21 -13.61
CA LYS A 817 13.89 36.14 -14.70
C LYS A 817 12.67 36.69 -15.44
N MET A 818 11.62 35.88 -15.61
CA MET A 818 10.38 36.27 -16.28
C MET A 818 9.47 37.09 -15.36
N TYR A 819 9.47 36.76 -14.07
CA TYR A 819 8.56 37.35 -13.07
C TYR A 819 9.34 37.91 -11.86
N PRO A 820 10.14 38.98 -12.03
CA PRO A 820 11.00 39.55 -10.98
C PRO A 820 10.20 40.38 -9.97
N HIS A 821 9.26 39.75 -9.26
CA HIS A 821 8.40 40.36 -8.25
C HIS A 821 8.33 39.44 -7.04
N GLU A 822 8.61 39.96 -5.85
CA GLU A 822 8.76 39.16 -4.62
C GLU A 822 7.51 38.31 -4.35
N GLY A 823 6.33 38.91 -4.43
CA GLY A 823 5.06 38.21 -4.22
C GLY A 823 4.73 37.15 -5.29
N MET A 824 5.23 37.32 -6.52
CA MET A 824 5.08 36.30 -7.57
C MET A 824 6.00 35.10 -7.31
N LEU A 825 7.21 35.33 -6.79
CA LEU A 825 8.10 34.23 -6.39
C LEU A 825 7.59 33.52 -5.14
N ALA A 826 7.05 34.26 -4.16
CA ALA A 826 6.38 33.70 -2.98
C ALA A 826 5.20 32.80 -3.39
N ALA A 827 4.33 33.28 -4.29
CA ALA A 827 3.22 32.48 -4.82
C ALA A 827 3.71 31.27 -5.63
N LYS A 828 4.81 31.39 -6.39
CA LYS A 828 5.40 30.29 -7.15
C LYS A 828 5.94 29.18 -6.24
N ILE A 829 6.70 29.50 -5.19
CA ILE A 829 7.20 28.46 -4.26
C ILE A 829 6.06 27.79 -3.49
N GLU A 830 5.03 28.53 -3.07
CA GLU A 830 3.86 27.97 -2.39
C GLU A 830 3.08 27.02 -3.33
N TYR A 831 2.84 27.43 -4.57
CA TYR A 831 2.23 26.59 -5.61
C TYR A 831 3.05 25.31 -5.85
N GLU A 832 4.34 25.43 -6.12
CA GLU A 832 5.20 24.27 -6.42
C GLU A 832 5.30 23.29 -5.24
N SER A 833 5.31 23.80 -4.00
CA SER A 833 5.36 22.96 -2.80
C SER A 833 4.05 22.21 -2.59
N LYS A 834 2.89 22.90 -2.69
CA LYS A 834 1.56 22.27 -2.55
C LYS A 834 1.28 21.26 -3.64
N MET A 835 1.65 21.55 -4.90
CA MET A 835 1.48 20.63 -6.03
C MET A 835 2.31 19.34 -5.90
N ARG A 836 3.33 19.31 -5.03
CA ARG A 836 4.12 18.12 -4.70
C ARG A 836 3.70 17.44 -3.39
N GLY A 837 2.62 17.89 -2.75
CA GLY A 837 1.99 17.22 -1.61
C GLY A 837 2.25 17.83 -0.23
N ALA A 838 3.04 18.91 -0.12
CA ALA A 838 3.15 19.65 1.15
C ALA A 838 1.80 20.28 1.53
N GLN A 839 1.39 20.17 2.80
CA GLN A 839 0.11 20.73 3.25
C GLN A 839 0.13 22.27 3.28
N ARG A 840 1.29 22.84 3.57
CA ARG A 840 1.52 24.29 3.78
C ARG A 840 3.00 24.62 3.66
N MET A 841 3.32 25.91 3.60
CA MET A 841 4.66 26.38 3.93
C MET A 841 4.88 26.24 5.44
N ALA A 842 6.09 25.87 5.86
CA ALA A 842 6.45 25.70 7.28
C ALA A 842 6.42 27.03 8.05
N PHE A 843 6.72 28.12 7.34
CA PHE A 843 6.64 29.52 7.78
C PHE A 843 6.29 30.40 6.58
N ASN A 844 6.03 31.70 6.81
CA ASN A 844 5.80 32.65 5.72
C ASN A 844 7.14 32.86 4.96
N PRO A 845 7.22 32.57 3.65
CA PRO A 845 8.44 32.76 2.87
C PRO A 845 9.04 34.16 3.04
N VAL A 846 10.35 34.25 3.23
CA VAL A 846 11.08 35.53 3.09
C VAL A 846 11.45 35.66 1.62
N VAL A 847 11.04 36.74 0.94
CA VAL A 847 11.44 37.00 -0.45
C VAL A 847 11.97 38.43 -0.57
N GLY A 848 13.26 38.60 -0.28
CA GLY A 848 13.91 39.91 -0.23
C GLY A 848 14.73 40.22 -1.48
N GLY A 849 14.19 41.06 -2.36
CA GLY A 849 14.89 41.63 -3.52
C GLY A 849 15.72 42.87 -3.17
N GLY A 850 16.97 42.91 -3.63
CA GLY A 850 17.90 44.01 -3.36
C GLY A 850 18.04 44.26 -1.85
N SER A 851 17.84 45.50 -1.42
CA SER A 851 17.93 45.87 0.01
C SER A 851 16.86 45.26 0.92
N ASN A 852 15.80 44.65 0.38
CA ASN A 852 14.91 43.82 1.21
C ASN A 852 15.62 42.55 1.70
N GLY A 853 16.60 42.03 0.96
CA GLY A 853 17.41 40.87 1.38
C GLY A 853 18.27 41.14 2.62
N SER A 854 18.57 42.41 2.95
CA SER A 854 19.25 42.77 4.19
C SER A 854 18.32 42.89 5.41
N VAL A 855 17.06 42.47 5.30
CA VAL A 855 16.07 42.47 6.39
C VAL A 855 15.69 41.02 6.73
N ILE A 856 16.18 40.53 7.87
CA ILE A 856 16.23 39.10 8.21
C ILE A 856 14.84 38.43 8.21
N HIS A 857 13.85 39.07 8.84
CA HIS A 857 12.44 38.60 8.87
C HIS A 857 11.55 39.37 7.87
N TYR A 858 12.05 39.67 6.67
CA TYR A 858 11.25 40.35 5.65
C TYR A 858 10.08 39.47 5.19
N SER A 859 8.85 39.94 5.41
CA SER A 859 7.63 39.15 5.19
C SER A 859 6.58 39.86 4.32
N ARG A 860 6.89 41.07 3.82
CA ARG A 860 5.96 41.85 2.98
C ARG A 860 5.85 41.30 1.56
N ASN A 861 6.97 40.86 0.99
CA ASN A 861 7.08 40.26 -0.35
C ASN A 861 6.30 41.05 -1.42
N ASP A 862 6.43 42.37 -1.43
CA ASP A 862 5.53 43.27 -2.16
C ASP A 862 6.20 44.16 -3.21
N LYS A 863 7.53 44.06 -3.40
CA LYS A 863 8.26 44.86 -4.39
C LYS A 863 8.57 44.12 -5.68
N LYS A 864 8.83 44.92 -6.71
CA LYS A 864 9.54 44.50 -7.92
C LYS A 864 11.04 44.43 -7.64
N ILE A 865 11.66 43.32 -8.01
CA ILE A 865 13.11 43.10 -7.95
C ILE A 865 13.73 43.82 -9.16
N LYS A 866 14.77 44.63 -8.95
CA LYS A 866 15.39 45.37 -10.07
C LYS A 866 16.34 44.48 -10.85
N ASN A 867 16.56 44.82 -12.12
CA ASN A 867 17.57 44.12 -12.92
C ASN A 867 18.96 44.36 -12.33
N GLY A 868 19.70 43.28 -12.03
CA GLY A 868 21.01 43.32 -11.38
C GLY A 868 20.97 43.25 -9.85
N ASP A 869 19.81 43.33 -9.20
CA ASP A 869 19.69 43.03 -7.77
C ASP A 869 19.71 41.51 -7.53
N LEU A 870 20.20 41.09 -6.36
CA LEU A 870 19.97 39.74 -5.85
C LEU A 870 18.53 39.60 -5.31
N VAL A 871 18.03 38.37 -5.24
CA VAL A 871 16.92 37.98 -4.37
C VAL A 871 17.40 36.91 -3.39
N LEU A 872 17.11 37.13 -2.11
CA LEU A 872 17.22 36.14 -1.04
C LEU A 872 15.83 35.52 -0.85
N MET A 873 15.73 34.19 -1.00
CA MET A 873 14.53 33.44 -0.66
C MET A 873 14.80 32.40 0.42
N ASP A 874 14.10 32.52 1.52
CA ASP A 874 14.07 31.57 2.63
C ASP A 874 12.70 30.88 2.68
N VAL A 875 12.71 29.56 2.54
CA VAL A 875 11.52 28.76 2.24
C VAL A 875 11.56 27.37 2.90
N GLY A 876 10.56 27.09 3.72
CA GLY A 876 10.28 25.75 4.25
C GLY A 876 8.88 25.26 3.88
N CYS A 877 8.69 23.95 3.77
CA CYS A 877 7.38 23.32 3.58
C CYS A 877 7.10 22.28 4.66
N GLU A 878 5.83 22.05 4.98
CA GLU A 878 5.40 21.03 5.93
C GLU A 878 4.80 19.84 5.19
N LEU A 879 5.35 18.65 5.47
CA LEU A 879 4.87 17.35 4.99
C LEU A 879 4.56 16.45 6.19
N HIS A 880 3.26 16.18 6.39
CA HIS A 880 2.75 15.26 7.40
C HIS A 880 3.18 15.57 8.84
N GLY A 881 3.42 16.86 9.13
CA GLY A 881 3.83 17.35 10.45
C GLY A 881 5.33 17.44 10.67
N TYR A 882 6.15 17.15 9.65
CA TYR A 882 7.59 17.43 9.63
C TYR A 882 7.88 18.55 8.62
N VAL A 883 8.87 19.38 8.90
CA VAL A 883 9.20 20.57 8.10
C VAL A 883 10.55 20.45 7.41
N SER A 884 10.68 21.17 6.29
CA SER A 884 11.94 21.49 5.63
C SER A 884 12.34 22.94 5.89
N ASP A 885 13.60 23.29 5.66
CA ASP A 885 14.11 24.65 5.79
C ASP A 885 15.24 24.95 4.79
N LEU A 886 15.16 26.04 4.03
CA LEU A 886 16.05 26.27 2.89
C LEU A 886 16.10 27.73 2.43
N THR A 887 17.21 28.40 2.75
CA THR A 887 17.58 29.67 2.10
C THR A 887 18.52 29.50 0.88
N ARG A 888 18.19 30.21 -0.20
CA ARG A 888 19.10 30.48 -1.34
C ARG A 888 19.06 31.96 -1.71
N THR A 889 20.19 32.47 -2.20
CA THR A 889 20.31 33.82 -2.77
C THR A 889 20.83 33.74 -4.21
N TRP A 890 20.25 34.49 -5.15
CA TRP A 890 20.68 34.51 -6.56
C TRP A 890 20.30 35.81 -7.28
N PRO A 891 20.94 36.15 -8.42
CA PRO A 891 20.55 37.27 -9.29
C PRO A 891 19.52 36.81 -10.34
N PRO A 892 18.25 37.28 -10.32
CA PRO A 892 17.24 36.85 -11.31
C PRO A 892 17.59 37.21 -12.77
N CYS A 893 18.51 38.15 -13.00
CA CYS A 893 19.00 38.47 -14.35
C CYS A 893 19.85 37.34 -14.97
N GLY A 894 20.41 36.44 -14.15
CA GLY A 894 21.21 35.29 -14.60
C GLY A 894 22.73 35.43 -14.44
N SER A 895 23.23 36.55 -13.90
CA SER A 895 24.67 36.74 -13.65
C SER A 895 24.91 37.51 -12.36
N PHE A 896 25.92 37.11 -11.59
CA PHE A 896 26.36 37.87 -10.42
C PHE A 896 27.23 39.05 -10.88
N SER A 897 27.15 40.19 -10.18
CA SER A 897 28.20 41.20 -10.29
C SER A 897 29.42 40.77 -9.48
N SER A 898 30.62 41.28 -9.82
CA SER A 898 31.86 40.93 -9.09
C SER A 898 31.77 41.17 -7.58
N VAL A 899 31.03 42.20 -7.16
CA VAL A 899 30.81 42.53 -5.73
C VAL A 899 29.81 41.56 -5.07
N GLN A 900 28.82 41.09 -5.82
CA GLN A 900 27.88 40.07 -5.35
C GLN A 900 28.56 38.70 -5.24
N GLU A 901 29.37 38.34 -6.23
CA GLU A 901 30.14 37.08 -6.26
C GLU A 901 31.19 37.03 -5.13
N GLU A 902 31.93 38.12 -4.90
CA GLU A 902 32.90 38.26 -3.80
C GLU A 902 32.25 37.98 -2.42
N LEU A 903 31.11 38.60 -2.15
CA LEU A 903 30.35 38.33 -0.92
C LEU A 903 29.73 36.92 -0.91
N TYR A 904 29.15 36.48 -2.01
CA TYR A 904 28.47 35.20 -2.09
C TYR A 904 29.42 34.02 -1.86
N ASN A 905 30.61 34.07 -2.45
CA ASN A 905 31.63 33.04 -2.29
C ASN A 905 32.12 32.93 -0.83
N LEU A 906 32.25 34.04 -0.09
CA LEU A 906 32.59 34.01 1.33
C LEU A 906 31.50 33.31 2.18
N ILE A 907 30.22 33.59 1.90
CA ILE A 907 29.11 32.90 2.60
C ILE A 907 29.03 31.43 2.21
N LEU A 908 29.25 31.11 0.93
CA LEU A 908 29.25 29.74 0.40
C LEU A 908 30.40 28.90 0.98
N GLU A 909 31.60 29.47 1.06
CA GLU A 909 32.76 28.84 1.69
C GLU A 909 32.51 28.58 3.17
N THR A 910 32.01 29.58 3.91
CA THR A 910 31.62 29.42 5.32
C THR A 910 30.60 28.28 5.49
N ASN A 911 29.56 28.24 4.66
CA ASN A 911 28.55 27.17 4.69
C ASN A 911 29.20 25.78 4.45
N LYS A 912 30.06 25.66 3.45
CA LYS A 912 30.74 24.41 3.09
C LYS A 912 31.68 23.93 4.20
N GLU A 913 32.51 24.81 4.73
CA GLU A 913 33.44 24.47 5.81
C GLU A 913 32.71 24.13 7.12
N SER A 914 31.68 24.90 7.52
CA SER A 914 30.83 24.57 8.68
C SER A 914 30.16 23.20 8.55
N MET A 915 29.69 22.82 7.35
CA MET A 915 29.15 21.47 7.12
C MET A 915 30.20 20.37 7.33
N THR A 916 31.48 20.57 6.95
CA THR A 916 32.52 19.53 7.14
C THR A 916 32.72 19.13 8.61
N LEU A 917 32.40 20.03 9.54
CA LEU A 917 32.49 19.81 10.98
C LEU A 917 31.24 19.12 11.57
N CYS A 918 30.17 18.95 10.80
CA CYS A 918 28.93 18.32 11.26
C CYS A 918 29.12 16.81 11.44
N ARG A 919 29.29 16.37 12.69
CA ARG A 919 29.47 14.96 13.07
C ARG A 919 29.09 14.74 14.54
N PRO A 920 28.87 13.48 14.97
CA PRO A 920 28.67 13.17 16.37
C PRO A 920 29.81 13.71 17.25
N GLY A 921 29.48 14.26 18.42
CA GLY A 921 30.46 14.80 19.36
C GLY A 921 30.85 16.27 19.16
N VAL A 922 30.35 16.95 18.12
CA VAL A 922 30.44 18.42 17.95
C VAL A 922 29.13 19.06 18.44
N SER A 923 29.15 20.27 18.97
CA SER A 923 27.94 21.02 19.36
C SER A 923 27.59 22.15 18.38
N LEU A 924 26.31 22.57 18.37
CA LEU A 924 25.86 23.67 17.51
C LEU A 924 26.52 25.01 17.90
N ARG A 925 26.88 25.19 19.18
CA ARG A 925 27.74 26.29 19.65
C ARG A 925 29.10 26.30 18.96
N GLN A 926 29.78 25.16 18.89
CA GLN A 926 31.10 25.07 18.25
C GLN A 926 31.04 25.39 16.75
N LEU A 927 29.98 24.93 16.06
CA LEU A 927 29.74 25.29 14.66
C LEU A 927 29.50 26.80 14.49
N HIS A 928 28.78 27.42 15.43
CA HIS A 928 28.54 28.86 15.43
C HIS A 928 29.83 29.63 15.59
N ASP A 929 30.60 29.35 16.65
CA ASP A 929 31.82 30.08 16.98
C ASP A 929 32.86 29.99 15.82
N PHE A 930 32.96 28.81 15.17
CA PHE A 930 33.77 28.61 13.96
C PHE A 930 33.28 29.47 12.77
N SER A 931 31.97 29.48 12.48
CA SER A 931 31.42 30.29 11.39
C SER A 931 31.62 31.80 11.62
N VAL A 932 31.53 32.25 12.88
CA VAL A 932 31.77 33.64 13.29
C VAL A 932 33.25 34.00 13.08
N GLU A 933 34.19 33.11 13.42
CA GLU A 933 35.62 33.33 13.16
C GLU A 933 35.92 33.47 11.66
N MET A 934 35.41 32.55 10.83
CA MET A 934 35.55 32.59 9.37
C MET A 934 34.99 33.90 8.77
N LEU A 935 33.74 34.24 9.08
CA LEU A 935 33.10 35.44 8.54
C LEU A 935 33.80 36.72 9.00
N ARG A 936 34.24 36.78 10.27
CA ARG A 936 35.03 37.92 10.78
C ARG A 936 36.35 38.08 10.05
N LYS A 937 37.03 36.99 9.71
CA LYS A 937 38.26 37.00 8.91
C LYS A 937 37.97 37.47 7.48
N GLY A 938 37.02 36.84 6.79
CA GLY A 938 36.67 37.19 5.41
C GLY A 938 36.19 38.64 5.26
N PHE A 939 35.31 39.12 6.15
CA PHE A 939 34.86 40.52 6.13
C PHE A 939 35.98 41.54 6.38
N LYS A 940 37.08 41.17 7.06
CA LYS A 940 38.28 42.00 7.15
C LYS A 940 39.07 41.99 5.83
N GLU A 941 39.29 40.82 5.26
CA GLU A 941 40.05 40.63 4.02
C GLU A 941 39.41 41.38 2.84
N ILE A 942 38.07 41.41 2.74
CA ILE A 942 37.33 42.17 1.72
C ILE A 942 37.00 43.63 2.13
N GLY A 943 37.55 44.10 3.26
CA GLY A 943 37.51 45.51 3.68
C GLY A 943 36.19 46.03 4.27
N ILE A 944 35.26 45.16 4.65
CA ILE A 944 33.99 45.54 5.32
C ILE A 944 34.23 45.84 6.81
N LEU A 945 35.01 45.00 7.48
CA LEU A 945 35.46 45.22 8.85
C LEU A 945 36.87 45.82 8.86
N LYS A 946 37.05 46.92 9.58
CA LYS A 946 38.37 47.57 9.75
C LYS A 946 39.06 47.03 11.01
N ASP A 947 40.38 46.92 10.99
CA ASP A 947 41.16 46.68 12.21
C ASP A 947 40.98 47.83 13.21
N GLY A 948 40.62 47.49 14.45
CA GLY A 948 40.30 48.47 15.49
C GLY A 948 39.00 49.26 15.29
N GLY A 949 38.19 48.96 14.26
CA GLY A 949 36.95 49.67 13.96
C GLY A 949 35.79 49.36 14.91
N SER A 950 34.82 50.29 15.00
CA SER A 950 33.63 50.21 15.85
C SER A 950 32.53 49.27 15.33
N SER A 951 32.58 48.85 14.07
CA SER A 951 31.57 47.99 13.44
C SER A 951 31.64 46.57 13.99
N SER A 952 30.68 46.20 14.84
CA SER A 952 30.58 44.84 15.38
C SER A 952 30.10 43.88 14.30
N TYR A 953 30.70 42.68 14.24
CA TYR A 953 30.23 41.56 13.40
C TYR A 953 28.71 41.33 13.51
N HIS A 954 28.14 41.49 14.71
CA HIS A 954 26.71 41.32 14.96
C HIS A 954 25.81 42.34 14.23
N GLN A 955 26.36 43.44 13.71
CA GLN A 955 25.62 44.37 12.83
C GLN A 955 25.48 43.83 11.40
N LEU A 956 26.37 42.91 10.99
CA LEU A 956 26.39 42.26 9.68
C LEU A 956 25.70 40.89 9.72
N ASN A 957 25.86 40.15 10.82
CA ASN A 957 25.13 38.92 11.07
C ASN A 957 24.78 38.76 12.57
N PRO A 958 23.51 39.02 12.97
CA PRO A 958 23.02 38.80 14.32
C PRO A 958 22.40 37.42 14.54
N THR A 959 22.36 36.52 13.55
CA THR A 959 21.69 35.20 13.66
C THR A 959 22.60 34.12 14.23
N SER A 960 22.01 32.97 14.56
CA SER A 960 22.76 31.73 14.79
C SER A 960 23.39 31.23 13.50
N ILE A 961 24.22 30.18 13.57
CA ILE A 961 24.60 29.39 12.39
C ILE A 961 23.53 28.38 11.99
N GLY A 962 22.50 28.21 12.83
CA GLY A 962 21.44 27.22 12.69
C GLY A 962 20.70 26.92 13.99
N HIS A 963 19.77 25.99 13.89
CA HIS A 963 18.91 25.47 14.95
C HIS A 963 18.65 23.97 14.73
N TYR A 964 18.00 23.31 15.69
CA TYR A 964 17.44 21.97 15.43
C TYR A 964 16.18 22.09 14.56
N LEU A 965 15.95 21.09 13.71
CA LEU A 965 14.82 21.02 12.78
C LEU A 965 14.04 19.71 13.00
N GLY A 966 12.73 19.69 12.72
CA GLY A 966 11.94 18.45 12.81
C GLY A 966 10.44 18.66 12.61
N MET A 967 9.67 18.63 13.71
CA MET A 967 8.21 18.87 13.64
C MET A 967 7.84 20.35 13.68
N ASP A 968 8.75 21.19 14.15
CA ASP A 968 8.69 22.64 14.06
C ASP A 968 10.01 23.13 13.41
N VAL A 969 10.03 24.37 12.94
CA VAL A 969 11.18 24.99 12.26
C VAL A 969 12.35 25.10 13.24
N HIS A 970 12.17 25.89 14.31
CA HIS A 970 13.05 25.91 15.47
C HIS A 970 12.63 24.80 16.46
N ASP A 971 12.88 23.54 16.11
CA ASP A 971 12.50 22.37 16.93
C ASP A 971 13.27 22.33 18.26
N SER A 972 12.68 21.68 19.27
CA SER A 972 13.37 21.19 20.46
C SER A 972 14.16 22.26 21.23
N SER A 973 13.66 23.50 21.26
CA SER A 973 14.33 24.72 21.74
C SER A 973 14.81 24.72 23.21
N ASN A 974 14.40 23.74 24.01
CA ASN A 974 14.90 23.53 25.38
C ASN A 974 16.22 22.73 25.44
N ILE A 975 16.62 22.12 24.33
CA ILE A 975 17.89 21.41 24.23
C ILE A 975 18.99 22.45 23.99
N SER A 976 19.97 22.53 24.89
CA SER A 976 21.08 23.49 24.74
C SER A 976 21.86 23.26 23.44
N TYR A 977 22.32 24.35 22.83
CA TYR A 977 23.22 24.35 21.67
C TYR A 977 24.66 23.92 22.04
N ASP A 978 25.00 23.88 23.33
CA ASP A 978 26.27 23.32 23.83
C ASP A 978 26.25 21.79 23.90
N ARG A 979 25.07 21.17 23.74
CA ARG A 979 24.92 19.72 23.77
C ARG A 979 25.56 19.10 22.53
N LEU A 980 26.35 18.05 22.74
CA LEU A 980 27.01 17.33 21.67
C LEU A 980 25.98 16.62 20.79
N LEU A 981 26.07 16.84 19.48
CA LEU A 981 25.21 16.25 18.46
C LEU A 981 25.38 14.72 18.44
N LYS A 982 24.31 14.03 18.06
CA LYS A 982 24.20 12.57 17.99
C LYS A 982 23.63 12.14 16.63
N PRO A 983 23.89 10.90 16.19
CA PRO A 983 23.24 10.34 15.01
C PRO A 983 21.71 10.45 15.12
N GLY A 984 21.05 10.83 14.03
CA GLY A 984 19.60 11.07 13.98
C GLY A 984 19.14 12.47 14.41
N VAL A 985 20.04 13.36 14.87
CA VAL A 985 19.72 14.79 15.04
C VAL A 985 19.78 15.48 13.68
N VAL A 986 18.83 16.38 13.41
CA VAL A 986 18.81 17.24 12.22
C VAL A 986 18.94 18.71 12.65
N ILE A 987 19.82 19.45 11.97
CA ILE A 987 20.07 20.88 12.17
C ILE A 987 20.08 21.64 10.84
N THR A 988 19.89 22.96 10.87
CA THR A 988 20.22 23.86 9.75
C THR A 988 21.69 24.32 9.84
N ILE A 989 22.28 24.68 8.70
CA ILE A 989 23.57 25.38 8.59
C ILE A 989 23.39 26.58 7.65
N GLU A 990 23.21 27.77 8.20
CA GLU A 990 22.61 28.96 7.56
C GLU A 990 23.45 30.26 7.68
N PRO A 991 24.77 30.26 7.39
CA PRO A 991 25.54 31.50 7.45
C PRO A 991 25.00 32.55 6.47
N GLY A 992 25.14 33.82 6.87
CA GLY A 992 24.69 34.94 6.07
C GLY A 992 25.35 36.27 6.44
N VAL A 993 25.00 37.27 5.63
CA VAL A 993 25.40 38.67 5.78
C VAL A 993 24.24 39.56 5.37
N TYR A 994 23.97 40.59 6.16
CA TYR A 994 22.89 41.54 5.96
C TYR A 994 23.49 42.93 6.10
N ILE A 995 23.66 43.65 4.99
CA ILE A 995 24.31 44.96 4.97
C ILE A 995 23.23 46.02 4.69
N PRO A 996 22.75 46.76 5.70
CA PRO A 996 21.73 47.79 5.50
C PRO A 996 22.15 48.83 4.46
N SER A 997 21.18 49.43 3.76
CA SER A 997 21.47 50.56 2.86
C SER A 997 22.06 51.79 3.58
N THR A 998 21.97 51.84 4.91
CA THR A 998 22.54 52.87 5.79
C THR A 998 23.84 52.44 6.49
N PHE A 999 24.46 51.33 6.07
CA PHE A 999 25.67 50.80 6.72
C PHE A 999 26.89 51.73 6.56
N ASP A 1000 27.52 52.07 7.68
CA ASP A 1000 28.77 52.87 7.73
C ASP A 1000 29.99 52.00 7.39
N GLY A 1001 30.14 51.77 6.08
CA GLY A 1001 31.22 50.99 5.48
C GLY A 1001 31.22 51.16 3.96
N PRO A 1002 31.94 50.31 3.20
CA PRO A 1002 32.16 50.53 1.78
C PRO A 1002 30.86 50.53 0.96
N ASP A 1003 30.61 51.63 0.24
CA ASP A 1003 29.40 51.89 -0.53
C ASP A 1003 29.00 50.74 -1.45
N ARG A 1004 29.97 50.03 -2.04
CA ARG A 1004 29.74 48.92 -2.99
C ARG A 1004 28.90 47.77 -2.44
N TYR A 1005 28.90 47.57 -1.13
CA TYR A 1005 28.19 46.45 -0.48
C TYR A 1005 26.83 46.85 0.15
N ARG A 1006 26.47 48.14 0.18
CA ARG A 1006 25.28 48.61 0.90
C ARG A 1006 23.99 48.07 0.26
N GLY A 1007 23.10 47.54 1.09
CA GLY A 1007 21.84 46.93 0.64
C GLY A 1007 21.99 45.53 0.05
N ILE A 1008 23.13 44.85 0.23
CA ILE A 1008 23.28 43.43 -0.11
C ILE A 1008 22.92 42.59 1.11
N GLY A 1009 22.05 41.59 0.92
CA GLY A 1009 21.80 40.52 1.87
C GLY A 1009 21.97 39.17 1.18
N ILE A 1010 22.70 38.26 1.83
CA ILE A 1010 22.96 36.90 1.33
C ILE A 1010 22.87 35.95 2.52
N ARG A 1011 22.06 34.90 2.41
CA ARG A 1011 22.10 33.71 3.28
C ARG A 1011 22.12 32.47 2.37
N ILE A 1012 22.85 31.44 2.80
CA ILE A 1012 22.95 30.15 2.11
C ILE A 1012 22.80 29.08 3.19
N GLU A 1013 21.75 28.28 3.09
CA GLU A 1013 21.32 27.38 4.15
C GLU A 1013 21.09 25.97 3.64
N ASP A 1014 21.41 24.97 4.45
CA ASP A 1014 21.04 23.60 4.16
C ASP A 1014 20.66 22.80 5.42
N GLU A 1015 19.77 21.83 5.23
CA GLU A 1015 19.40 20.86 6.25
C GLU A 1015 20.45 19.75 6.35
N VAL A 1016 20.93 19.49 7.56
CA VAL A 1016 22.01 18.56 7.83
C VAL A 1016 21.57 17.53 8.88
N LEU A 1017 21.42 16.28 8.45
CA LEU A 1017 21.25 15.12 9.31
C LEU A 1017 22.63 14.65 9.80
N ILE A 1018 22.81 14.55 11.11
CA ILE A 1018 23.98 13.93 11.71
C ILE A 1018 23.86 12.40 11.60
N THR A 1019 24.89 11.76 11.05
CA THR A 1019 25.00 10.30 10.87
C THR A 1019 26.05 9.71 11.80
N GLU A 1020 26.19 8.38 11.84
CA GLU A 1020 27.18 7.69 12.70
C GLU A 1020 28.63 8.17 12.49
N THR A 1021 28.99 8.59 11.27
CA THR A 1021 30.37 8.93 10.88
C THR A 1021 30.56 10.38 10.41
N GLY A 1022 29.50 11.19 10.38
CA GLY A 1022 29.52 12.52 9.78
C GLY A 1022 28.12 13.09 9.61
N TYR A 1023 27.77 13.44 8.36
CA TYR A 1023 26.50 14.08 8.03
C TYR A 1023 25.94 13.66 6.66
N GLU A 1024 24.66 13.95 6.44
CA GLU A 1024 23.92 13.88 5.18
C GLU A 1024 23.20 15.22 4.96
N VAL A 1025 23.33 15.82 3.77
CA VAL A 1025 22.66 17.09 3.44
C VAL A 1025 21.33 16.81 2.75
N LEU A 1026 20.21 17.04 3.43
CA LEU A 1026 18.88 16.67 2.93
C LEU A 1026 18.45 17.58 1.75
N THR A 1027 18.87 18.84 1.78
CA THR A 1027 18.63 19.85 0.73
C THR A 1027 19.71 19.88 -0.36
N GLY A 1028 20.66 18.93 -0.35
CA GLY A 1028 21.83 18.93 -1.24
C GLY A 1028 21.54 18.87 -2.75
N SER A 1029 20.28 18.63 -3.13
CA SER A 1029 19.83 18.70 -4.53
C SER A 1029 19.63 20.12 -5.07
N MET A 1030 19.52 21.14 -4.21
CA MET A 1030 19.34 22.54 -4.62
C MET A 1030 20.70 23.22 -4.86
N PRO A 1031 21.02 23.66 -6.11
CA PRO A 1031 22.31 24.29 -6.42
C PRO A 1031 22.61 25.52 -5.57
N LYS A 1032 23.89 25.67 -5.18
CA LYS A 1032 24.44 26.83 -4.45
C LYS A 1032 25.82 27.30 -4.93
N GLU A 1033 26.39 26.67 -5.95
CA GLU A 1033 27.63 27.16 -6.58
C GLU A 1033 27.29 28.21 -7.64
N VAL A 1034 27.99 29.36 -7.65
CA VAL A 1034 27.76 30.49 -8.59
C VAL A 1034 27.57 30.01 -10.03
N ARG A 1035 28.56 29.27 -10.55
CA ARG A 1035 28.56 28.70 -11.91
C ARG A 1035 27.34 27.82 -12.22
N HIS A 1036 26.77 27.14 -11.22
CA HIS A 1036 25.60 26.28 -11.41
C HIS A 1036 24.31 27.11 -11.46
N ILE A 1037 24.20 28.14 -10.62
CA ILE A 1037 23.08 29.10 -10.62
C ILE A 1037 23.02 29.88 -11.93
N GLU A 1038 24.16 30.42 -12.39
CA GLU A 1038 24.23 31.16 -13.66
C GLU A 1038 23.94 30.27 -14.87
N SER A 1039 24.50 29.06 -14.89
CA SER A 1039 24.21 28.07 -15.95
C SER A 1039 22.73 27.70 -15.99
N LEU A 1040 22.11 27.47 -14.83
CA LEU A 1040 20.68 27.17 -14.70
C LEU A 1040 19.80 28.30 -15.27
N LEU A 1041 20.06 29.54 -14.87
CA LEU A 1041 19.28 30.71 -15.28
C LEU A 1041 19.46 31.08 -16.76
N ASN A 1042 20.66 30.89 -17.32
CA ASN A 1042 20.94 31.29 -18.71
C ASN A 1042 20.57 30.22 -19.75
N ASN A 1043 20.65 28.92 -19.40
CA ASN A 1043 20.32 27.85 -20.35
C ASN A 1043 18.81 27.58 -20.48
N TYR A 1044 18.00 27.94 -19.47
CA TYR A 1044 16.54 27.75 -19.49
C TYR A 1044 15.83 28.44 -20.67
N SER A 1045 16.41 29.53 -21.19
CA SER A 1045 15.80 30.37 -22.23
C SER A 1045 15.75 29.74 -23.63
N ARG A 1046 16.39 28.57 -23.87
CA ARG A 1046 16.40 27.92 -25.19
C ARG A 1046 15.21 26.99 -25.47
N GLY A 1047 14.38 26.68 -24.48
CA GLY A 1047 13.29 25.69 -24.63
C GLY A 1047 11.92 26.24 -25.07
N MET A 1048 11.62 27.52 -24.83
CA MET A 1048 10.28 28.11 -25.04
C MET A 1048 10.13 28.92 -26.35
N GLY A 1049 11.02 28.70 -27.32
CA GLY A 1049 11.16 29.54 -28.52
C GLY A 1049 10.20 29.28 -29.70
N MET A 1050 9.16 28.45 -29.56
CA MET A 1050 8.29 28.05 -30.68
C MET A 1050 6.79 28.40 -30.58
N GLU A 1051 6.32 28.97 -29.47
CA GLU A 1051 4.88 29.33 -29.32
C GLU A 1051 4.58 30.83 -29.41
N ALA A 1052 5.61 31.68 -29.52
CA ALA A 1052 5.46 33.14 -29.48
C ALA A 1052 5.17 33.82 -30.83
N GLN A 1053 4.89 33.07 -31.91
CA GLN A 1053 4.76 33.63 -33.27
C GLN A 1053 3.41 33.47 -33.98
N ASN A 1054 2.43 32.76 -33.38
CA ASN A 1054 1.10 32.56 -33.97
C ASN A 1054 -0.02 33.23 -33.14
N ASN A 1055 0.09 34.53 -32.89
CA ASN A 1055 -1.01 35.32 -32.32
C ASN A 1055 -1.05 36.74 -32.92
N THR A 1056 -1.42 36.82 -34.20
CA THR A 1056 -1.92 38.05 -34.80
C THR A 1056 -2.84 37.73 -35.98
N GLU A 1057 -4.09 37.29 -35.72
CA GLU A 1057 -5.28 37.69 -36.49
C GLU A 1057 -6.59 37.06 -35.96
N ALA A 1058 -7.71 37.71 -36.30
CA ALA A 1058 -9.09 37.22 -36.22
C ALA A 1058 -9.67 36.80 -34.85
N ALA A 1059 -10.14 37.80 -34.10
CA ALA A 1059 -11.24 37.59 -33.15
C ALA A 1059 -12.58 37.37 -33.91
N SER A 1060 -13.39 36.40 -33.48
CA SER A 1060 -14.86 36.54 -33.29
C SER A 1060 -15.59 35.20 -33.15
N SER A 1061 -16.26 34.98 -32.02
CA SER A 1061 -17.66 34.51 -31.91
C SER A 1061 -18.02 34.28 -30.44
N GLN A 1062 -19.20 34.72 -30.04
CA GLN A 1062 -19.70 34.67 -28.66
C GLN A 1062 -20.33 33.32 -28.31
N ASP A 1063 -20.75 33.24 -27.04
CA ASP A 1063 -21.81 32.39 -26.46
C ASP A 1063 -21.42 31.09 -25.75
N SER A 1064 -22.15 30.65 -24.72
CA SER A 1064 -22.77 31.38 -23.59
C SER A 1064 -23.25 30.34 -22.55
N ASN A 1065 -23.14 30.64 -21.26
CA ASN A 1065 -23.86 29.98 -20.14
C ASN A 1065 -23.75 28.42 -20.00
N SER A 1066 -24.28 27.79 -18.95
CA SER A 1066 -24.08 28.06 -17.51
C SER A 1066 -24.58 26.84 -16.70
N LYS A 1067 -23.89 26.53 -15.59
CA LYS A 1067 -24.46 26.02 -14.33
C LYS A 1067 -25.10 24.60 -14.22
N LEU A 1068 -24.88 24.05 -13.01
CA LEU A 1068 -25.74 23.18 -12.19
C LEU A 1068 -25.71 21.64 -12.34
N MET A 1069 -25.14 21.02 -11.29
CA MET A 1069 -25.54 19.75 -10.65
C MET A 1069 -27.05 19.76 -10.24
N PRO A 1070 -27.75 18.61 -9.99
CA PRO A 1070 -27.32 17.58 -9.02
C PRO A 1070 -27.82 16.10 -9.14
N ASN A 1071 -27.27 15.29 -8.21
CA ASN A 1071 -27.87 14.17 -7.44
C ASN A 1071 -28.14 12.74 -8.00
N GLU A 1072 -27.51 11.79 -7.28
CA GLU A 1072 -28.06 10.59 -6.60
C GLU A 1072 -28.26 9.20 -7.28
N HIS A 1073 -27.47 8.24 -6.78
CA HIS A 1073 -27.80 6.86 -6.33
C HIS A 1073 -28.55 5.86 -7.24
N SER A 1074 -28.09 4.61 -7.42
CA SER A 1074 -28.13 3.57 -6.35
C SER A 1074 -27.64 2.15 -6.78
N TRP A 1075 -27.30 1.29 -5.78
CA TRP A 1075 -27.18 -0.21 -5.80
C TRP A 1075 -26.10 -0.90 -6.69
N GLU A 1076 -25.36 -2.01 -6.40
CA GLU A 1076 -25.08 -2.93 -5.26
C GLU A 1076 -23.80 -3.81 -5.52
N ALA A 1077 -23.38 -4.80 -4.70
CA ALA A 1077 -22.70 -4.69 -3.39
C ALA A 1077 -22.17 -6.04 -2.80
N VAL A 1078 -22.74 -7.20 -3.17
CA VAL A 1078 -22.79 -8.49 -2.40
C VAL A 1078 -21.43 -9.17 -2.00
N GLY A 1079 -20.29 -8.84 -2.61
CA GLY A 1079 -19.09 -9.70 -2.56
C GLY A 1079 -18.22 -9.73 -1.29
N LYS A 1080 -18.40 -8.82 -0.32
CA LYS A 1080 -17.34 -8.50 0.68
C LYS A 1080 -17.39 -9.23 2.05
N PHE A 1081 -18.31 -10.18 2.27
CA PHE A 1081 -18.43 -10.87 3.58
C PHE A 1081 -17.32 -11.90 3.87
N HIS A 1082 -16.55 -12.32 2.86
CA HIS A 1082 -15.87 -13.62 2.88
C HIS A 1082 -14.56 -13.72 3.70
N HIS A 1083 -13.82 -12.63 3.93
CA HIS A 1083 -12.43 -12.75 4.42
C HIS A 1083 -12.24 -12.63 5.95
N LYS A 1084 -13.10 -11.87 6.67
CA LYS A 1084 -12.98 -11.67 8.14
C LYS A 1084 -13.64 -12.77 8.99
N PHE A 1085 -14.69 -13.42 8.48
CA PHE A 1085 -15.30 -14.63 9.07
C PHE A 1085 -14.28 -15.74 9.37
N LEU A 1086 -13.19 -15.76 8.60
CA LEU A 1086 -12.18 -16.81 8.56
C LEU A 1086 -11.12 -16.77 9.67
N LEU A 1087 -10.98 -15.66 10.41
CA LEU A 1087 -9.94 -15.51 11.43
C LEU A 1087 -10.50 -15.75 12.84
N GLN A 1088 -11.59 -15.07 13.21
CA GLN A 1088 -12.20 -15.21 14.55
C GLN A 1088 -12.82 -16.59 14.77
N GLY A 1089 -13.52 -17.16 13.77
CA GLY A 1089 -14.04 -18.52 13.85
C GLY A 1089 -12.95 -19.59 13.96
N GLN A 1090 -11.78 -19.34 13.34
CA GLN A 1090 -10.63 -20.26 13.40
C GLN A 1090 -10.04 -20.32 14.82
N ASP A 1091 -9.89 -19.19 15.51
CA ASP A 1091 -9.30 -19.18 16.86
C ASP A 1091 -10.27 -19.65 17.95
N ALA A 1092 -11.57 -19.42 17.79
CA ALA A 1092 -12.58 -20.02 18.66
C ALA A 1092 -12.62 -21.56 18.53
N ILE A 1093 -12.66 -22.08 17.29
CA ILE A 1093 -12.68 -23.53 17.05
C ILE A 1093 -11.36 -24.18 17.51
N LYS A 1094 -10.20 -23.52 17.37
CA LYS A 1094 -8.95 -23.97 18.00
C LYS A 1094 -9.07 -24.06 19.53
N LYS A 1095 -9.64 -23.04 20.20
CA LYS A 1095 -9.85 -23.04 21.66
C LYS A 1095 -10.77 -24.19 22.13
N PHE A 1096 -11.79 -24.55 21.34
CA PHE A 1096 -12.66 -25.71 21.59
C PHE A 1096 -12.10 -27.06 21.12
N HIS A 1097 -10.99 -27.07 20.38
CA HIS A 1097 -10.28 -28.28 19.96
C HIS A 1097 -9.13 -28.66 20.91
N VAL A 1098 -8.61 -27.68 21.66
CA VAL A 1098 -7.55 -27.85 22.68
C VAL A 1098 -8.14 -28.17 24.08
N ARG A 1099 -9.46 -28.05 24.25
CA ARG A 1099 -10.24 -28.52 25.40
C ARG A 1099 -11.04 -29.77 25.05
#